data_AF-A0A4J2T3E3-F1
#
_entry.id   AF-A0A4J2T3E3-F1
#
_cell.length_a   1.000
_cell.length_b   1.000
_cell.length_c   1.000
_cell.angle_alpha   90.00
_cell.angle_beta   90.00
_cell.angle_gamma   90.00
#
_symmetry.space_group_name_H-M   'P 1'
#
loop_
_entity.id
_entity.type
_entity.pdbx_description
1 polymer ?
#
loop_
_entity_poly.entity_id
_entity_poly.type
_entity_poly.pdbx_seq_one_letter_code
_entity_poly.pdbx_strand_id
1 'polypeptide(L)'
;MFASKSERKVHYSIRKFSIGVASVVVASLFLGGVVHATEKEGSTQAATSSNMANKSQTEHRKAAEQVDEYINKMIQLDKRKHTQNLALNIKLSAIKTKYLRELNVLEEKSKKEELTSKTKKEIDAAFEQFNKDTLKPGEKVAEAQKKVEEAEKKAKDQKEEDRRNYPTITYKTLELEIAESDVEVKKAELELVKEEAKGSRNEEKINQAKAEVESKKAEATKLEEIKTERKKAEEEAKRKAEEEAKVKDEPKKRTKRGVPGEPATPDKKENDAKSSDSSVGEETLPSPSLKPEKKVAEAEKKVAEAEKKAKDQKEEDRRNYPTNTYKTLDLEIAESDVKVKEAELELVKEEAKESRNEEKVKQAKAKVESKKAEATRLEKIKTDRKKAEEAKRRAAEEDKVKEKPAEQPQPAPAPQPEKPTEEPENPAPAPKPENPAEQPKAEKPADQQAEEDYARRSEEEYNRLTQQQPPKTEKPAQPSTPKTGWKQENGMWYFYNTDGSMATGWLQNNGSWYYLNSNGAMATGWLQNNGSWYYLNANGSMATGWLQNNGSWYYLNANGSMATGWLQYNGSWYYLNANGDMATGWLQYNGSWYYLNANGSMATGWLQNNGSWYYLNANGSMATDWVKDGDTWYYLEASGAMKASQWFKVSDKWYYVNGSGALAVNTTVDSYRVNANGEWVN
;
A
#
# COMPACT_ATOMS: atom_id res chain seq x y z
N MET A 1 53.00 61.60 -83.06
CA MET A 1 54.12 61.79 -82.09
C MET A 1 53.86 60.91 -80.87
N PHE A 2 54.88 60.71 -80.04
CA PHE A 2 54.87 59.93 -78.79
C PHE A 2 53.97 60.57 -77.69
N ALA A 3 53.59 59.91 -76.58
CA ALA A 3 53.40 58.48 -76.26
C ALA A 3 52.89 58.32 -74.80
N SER A 4 52.37 57.13 -74.45
CA SER A 4 52.37 56.52 -73.10
C SER A 4 51.54 57.19 -71.98
N LYS A 5 51.05 56.49 -70.94
CA LYS A 5 51.31 55.10 -70.50
C LYS A 5 50.01 54.27 -70.35
N SER A 6 50.14 53.00 -70.76
CA SER A 6 49.45 51.76 -70.32
C SER A 6 48.16 51.86 -69.48
N GLU A 7 47.00 51.34 -69.89
CA GLU A 7 46.68 49.91 -70.19
C GLU A 7 46.56 49.00 -68.94
N ARG A 8 45.70 47.96 -68.92
CA ARG A 8 44.95 47.33 -70.03
C ARG A 8 43.51 46.94 -69.65
N LYS A 9 42.59 47.10 -70.61
CA LYS A 9 41.16 46.74 -70.53
C LYS A 9 40.94 45.23 -70.39
N VAL A 10 39.82 44.84 -69.76
CA VAL A 10 38.73 44.08 -70.42
C VAL A 10 37.38 44.58 -69.90
N HIS A 11 36.42 44.84 -70.79
CA HIS A 11 34.98 44.91 -70.45
C HIS A 11 34.31 43.63 -70.97
N TYR A 12 33.29 43.13 -70.26
CA TYR A 12 32.07 42.58 -70.89
C TYR A 12 30.91 42.54 -69.86
N SER A 13 29.73 42.10 -70.27
CA SER A 13 28.46 42.74 -69.87
C SER A 13 27.37 41.80 -69.37
N ILE A 14 26.63 42.29 -68.35
CA ILE A 14 25.19 42.04 -68.07
C ILE A 14 24.75 40.59 -67.83
N ARG A 15 24.21 40.34 -66.63
CA ARG A 15 22.93 39.63 -66.43
C ARG A 15 22.29 40.02 -65.09
N LYS A 16 20.95 40.01 -65.04
CA LYS A 16 20.16 40.32 -63.83
C LYS A 16 20.11 39.10 -62.91
N PHE A 17 20.10 39.34 -61.60
CA PHE A 17 19.40 38.48 -60.63
C PHE A 17 18.66 39.35 -59.62
N SER A 18 17.54 38.86 -59.10
CA SER A 18 16.71 39.58 -58.13
C SER A 18 17.16 39.27 -56.71
N ILE A 19 17.18 40.29 -55.84
CA ILE A 19 17.41 40.15 -54.40
C ILE A 19 16.20 40.77 -53.69
N GLY A 20 15.55 39.99 -52.83
CA GLY A 20 14.44 40.43 -51.99
C GLY A 20 14.79 40.40 -50.51
N VAL A 21 13.77 40.60 -49.68
CA VAL A 21 13.81 40.61 -48.20
C VAL A 21 14.51 41.83 -47.59
N ALA A 22 13.70 42.85 -47.30
CA ALA A 22 14.00 43.84 -46.29
C ALA A 22 12.73 44.14 -45.49
N SER A 23 12.68 43.74 -44.22
CA SER A 23 11.99 44.47 -43.14
C SER A 23 12.22 43.84 -41.76
N VAL A 24 13.03 44.54 -40.96
CA VAL A 24 12.71 45.03 -39.61
C VAL A 24 11.98 44.08 -38.64
N VAL A 25 12.68 43.72 -37.56
CA VAL A 25 12.10 43.61 -36.20
C VAL A 25 12.98 44.45 -35.26
N VAL A 26 12.36 45.22 -34.36
CA VAL A 26 13.03 46.12 -33.41
C VAL A 26 12.70 45.71 -31.98
N ALA A 27 13.73 45.47 -31.16
CA ALA A 27 13.80 45.82 -29.74
C ALA A 27 15.22 45.52 -29.21
N SER A 28 15.80 46.43 -28.44
CA SER A 28 17.14 46.35 -27.84
C SER A 28 17.09 46.62 -26.32
N LEU A 29 18.26 46.70 -25.66
CA LEU A 29 18.48 46.94 -24.21
C LEU A 29 18.21 45.69 -23.35
N PHE A 30 18.93 45.38 -22.26
CA PHE A 30 20.19 45.86 -21.65
C PHE A 30 20.64 44.77 -20.62
N LEU A 31 21.87 44.60 -20.13
CA LEU A 31 23.22 45.20 -20.31
C LEU A 31 24.22 44.05 -20.69
N GLY A 32 25.54 44.21 -20.90
CA GLY A 32 26.46 45.36 -20.90
C GLY A 32 27.75 45.04 -20.13
N GLY A 33 28.87 44.85 -20.85
CA GLY A 33 30.19 44.54 -20.29
C GLY A 33 31.26 44.65 -21.37
N VAL A 34 32.20 45.59 -21.22
CA VAL A 34 33.14 45.99 -22.28
C VAL A 34 34.42 45.15 -22.24
N VAL A 35 34.79 44.58 -23.39
CA VAL A 35 36.12 43.99 -23.61
C VAL A 35 37.03 45.04 -24.24
N HIS A 36 38.12 45.40 -23.55
CA HIS A 36 39.28 46.01 -24.19
C HIS A 36 40.27 44.91 -24.56
N ALA A 37 40.76 44.94 -25.80
CA ALA A 37 41.88 44.12 -26.25
C ALA A 37 43.07 45.03 -26.51
N THR A 38 44.23 44.67 -25.95
CA THR A 38 45.54 45.23 -26.28
C THR A 38 46.52 44.09 -26.50
N GLU A 39 47.54 44.34 -27.31
CA GLU A 39 48.27 43.27 -28.00
C GLU A 39 49.41 42.64 -27.18
N LYS A 40 49.99 41.61 -27.81
CA LYS A 40 51.10 40.76 -27.34
C LYS A 40 52.23 41.53 -26.66
N GLU A 41 52.76 40.94 -25.59
CA GLU A 41 54.19 40.60 -25.57
C GLU A 41 54.43 39.30 -24.77
N GLY A 42 55.59 38.67 -24.95
CA GLY A 42 55.80 37.26 -24.58
C GLY A 42 56.50 37.06 -23.25
N SER A 43 55.86 36.32 -22.33
CA SER A 43 56.53 35.68 -21.19
C SER A 43 55.77 34.44 -20.72
N THR A 44 56.49 33.42 -20.24
CA THR A 44 55.89 32.21 -19.68
C THR A 44 55.37 32.49 -18.27
N GLN A 45 54.04 32.45 -18.08
CA GLN A 45 53.41 32.47 -16.76
C GLN A 45 52.43 31.31 -16.58
N ALA A 46 52.23 30.93 -15.31
CA ALA A 46 51.43 29.77 -14.91
C ALA A 46 49.93 29.96 -15.14
N ALA A 47 49.17 28.85 -15.11
CA ALA A 47 47.74 28.84 -15.37
C ALA A 47 46.91 29.50 -14.24
N THR A 48 46.62 30.79 -14.38
CA THR A 48 45.68 31.52 -13.52
C THR A 48 44.23 31.13 -13.77
N SER A 49 43.36 31.39 -12.78
CA SER A 49 41.98 30.88 -12.70
C SER A 49 40.99 31.39 -13.78
N SER A 50 41.35 32.40 -14.58
CA SER A 50 40.44 33.04 -15.56
C SER A 50 39.88 32.09 -16.62
N ASN A 51 40.64 31.07 -17.03
CA ASN A 51 40.21 30.13 -18.07
C ASN A 51 39.09 29.16 -17.63
N MET A 52 38.86 28.97 -16.33
CA MET A 52 37.77 28.11 -15.85
C MET A 52 36.39 28.78 -15.99
N ALA A 53 36.29 30.09 -15.74
CA ALA A 53 35.03 30.83 -15.82
C ALA A 53 34.43 30.85 -17.24
N ASN A 54 35.26 31.02 -18.26
CA ASN A 54 34.83 30.95 -19.66
C ASN A 54 34.30 29.56 -20.04
N LYS A 55 34.86 28.49 -19.45
CA LYS A 55 34.47 27.11 -19.71
C LYS A 55 33.14 26.77 -19.04
N SER A 56 32.90 27.19 -17.79
CA SER A 56 31.59 26.99 -17.16
C SER A 56 30.50 27.75 -17.92
N GLN A 57 30.67 29.05 -18.19
CA GLN A 57 29.69 29.85 -18.94
C GLN A 57 29.31 29.23 -20.29
N THR A 58 30.29 28.66 -21.01
CA THR A 58 30.05 27.95 -22.28
C THR A 58 29.14 26.72 -22.11
N GLU A 59 29.32 25.93 -21.04
CA GLU A 59 28.47 24.75 -20.76
C GLU A 59 27.09 25.14 -20.23
N HIS A 60 26.97 26.18 -19.38
CA HIS A 60 25.66 26.72 -18.96
C HIS A 60 24.87 27.23 -20.18
N ARG A 61 25.53 27.91 -21.12
CA ARG A 61 24.90 28.36 -22.36
C ARG A 61 24.36 27.20 -23.20
N LYS A 62 25.16 26.16 -23.44
CA LYS A 62 24.70 24.95 -24.18
C LYS A 62 23.51 24.27 -23.48
N ALA A 63 23.53 24.18 -22.16
CA ALA A 63 22.44 23.58 -21.39
C ALA A 63 21.14 24.40 -21.45
N ALA A 64 21.24 25.73 -21.52
CA ALA A 64 20.10 26.61 -21.81
C ALA A 64 19.58 26.44 -23.24
N GLU A 65 20.48 26.44 -24.23
CA GLU A 65 20.16 26.28 -25.65
C GLU A 65 19.44 24.94 -25.93
N GLN A 66 19.81 23.84 -25.27
CA GLN A 66 19.12 22.54 -25.38
C GLN A 66 17.67 22.55 -24.85
N VAL A 67 17.39 23.27 -23.76
CA VAL A 67 16.02 23.38 -23.21
C VAL A 67 15.18 24.31 -24.08
N ASP A 68 15.78 25.36 -24.62
CA ASP A 68 15.10 26.24 -25.58
C ASP A 68 14.79 25.53 -26.91
N GLU A 69 15.70 24.73 -27.45
CA GLU A 69 15.43 23.90 -28.63
C GLU A 69 14.28 22.91 -28.35
N TYR A 70 14.25 22.31 -27.16
CA TYR A 70 13.19 21.39 -26.75
C TYR A 70 11.82 22.08 -26.64
N ILE A 71 11.75 23.23 -25.95
CA ILE A 71 10.53 24.04 -25.84
C ILE A 71 10.05 24.47 -27.23
N ASN A 72 10.94 24.95 -28.09
CA ASN A 72 10.60 25.34 -29.46
C ASN A 72 10.09 24.16 -30.29
N LYS A 73 10.68 22.97 -30.15
CA LYS A 73 10.21 21.74 -30.82
C LYS A 73 8.79 21.36 -30.39
N MET A 74 8.51 21.40 -29.08
CA MET A 74 7.17 21.10 -28.53
C MET A 74 6.11 22.12 -28.99
N ILE A 75 6.44 23.42 -28.98
CA ILE A 75 5.56 24.48 -29.51
C ILE A 75 5.32 24.32 -31.02
N GLN A 76 6.31 23.88 -31.79
CA GLN A 76 6.15 23.65 -33.23
C GLN A 76 5.19 22.49 -33.56
N LEU A 77 5.14 21.44 -32.72
CA LEU A 77 4.19 20.32 -32.86
C LEU A 77 2.72 20.76 -32.65
N ASP A 78 2.50 21.88 -31.96
CA ASP A 78 1.16 22.41 -31.64
C ASP A 78 0.77 23.69 -32.43
N LYS A 79 1.40 23.94 -33.58
CA LYS A 79 1.01 25.04 -34.50
C LYS A 79 -0.46 25.00 -34.99
N ARG A 80 -1.25 23.98 -34.60
CA ARG A 80 -2.67 23.81 -34.90
C ARG A 80 -3.62 24.66 -34.03
N LYS A 81 -3.15 25.25 -32.91
CA LYS A 81 -4.04 25.92 -31.91
C LYS A 81 -3.64 27.36 -31.52
N HIS A 82 -2.84 28.05 -32.34
CA HIS A 82 -2.21 29.37 -32.08
C HIS A 82 -2.91 30.34 -31.10
N THR A 83 -4.23 30.57 -31.21
CA THR A 83 -5.01 31.49 -30.35
C THR A 83 -5.15 31.01 -28.89
N GLN A 84 -4.99 29.72 -28.60
CA GLN A 84 -5.18 29.13 -27.26
C GLN A 84 -3.88 29.03 -26.43
N ASN A 85 -2.71 29.24 -27.05
CA ASN A 85 -1.43 28.82 -26.48
C ASN A 85 -0.85 29.78 -25.42
N LEU A 86 -1.54 30.88 -25.08
CA LEU A 86 -1.07 31.86 -24.08
C LEU A 86 -0.81 31.20 -22.70
N ALA A 87 -1.73 30.35 -22.23
CA ALA A 87 -1.58 29.67 -20.94
C ALA A 87 -0.42 28.65 -20.94
N LEU A 88 -0.19 27.96 -22.05
CA LEU A 88 0.95 27.05 -22.22
C LEU A 88 2.27 27.84 -22.25
N ASN A 89 2.33 28.93 -23.01
CA ASN A 89 3.51 29.79 -23.11
C ASN A 89 3.89 30.40 -21.75
N ILE A 90 2.91 30.80 -20.93
CA ILE A 90 3.16 31.27 -19.56
C ILE A 90 3.75 30.15 -18.69
N LYS A 91 3.17 28.93 -18.72
CA LYS A 91 3.70 27.77 -17.97
C LYS A 91 5.12 27.40 -18.40
N LEU A 92 5.39 27.32 -19.70
CA LEU A 92 6.72 26.99 -20.25
C LEU A 92 7.76 28.10 -19.92
N SER A 93 7.37 29.37 -19.96
CA SER A 93 8.21 30.50 -19.54
C SER A 93 8.58 30.43 -18.04
N ALA A 94 7.63 30.06 -17.18
CA ALA A 94 7.88 29.85 -15.76
C ALA A 94 8.86 28.68 -15.50
N ILE A 95 8.67 27.54 -16.19
CA ILE A 95 9.57 26.37 -16.11
C ILE A 95 10.98 26.74 -16.59
N LYS A 96 11.11 27.47 -17.72
CA LYS A 96 12.40 28.00 -18.19
C LYS A 96 13.06 28.92 -17.16
N THR A 97 12.30 29.84 -16.57
CA THR A 97 12.81 30.80 -15.56
C THR A 97 13.19 30.14 -14.23
N LYS A 98 12.59 28.99 -13.91
CA LYS A 98 13.03 28.12 -12.81
C LYS A 98 14.33 27.41 -13.19
N TYR A 99 14.38 26.71 -14.32
CA TYR A 99 15.56 26.00 -14.81
C TYR A 99 16.79 26.89 -14.90
N LEU A 100 16.69 28.10 -15.48
CA LEU A 100 17.83 29.03 -15.58
C LEU A 100 18.36 29.50 -14.22
N ARG A 101 17.51 29.57 -13.18
CA ARG A 101 17.97 29.89 -11.81
C ARG A 101 18.67 28.71 -11.16
N GLU A 102 18.09 27.52 -11.23
CA GLU A 102 18.68 26.29 -10.69
C GLU A 102 20.01 25.96 -11.41
N LEU A 103 20.06 26.14 -12.74
CA LEU A 103 21.25 25.92 -13.58
C LEU A 103 22.40 26.85 -13.21
N ASN A 104 22.15 28.10 -12.79
CA ASN A 104 23.19 29.07 -12.40
C ASN A 104 23.82 28.77 -11.04
N VAL A 105 23.22 27.91 -10.20
CA VAL A 105 23.71 27.55 -8.86
C VAL A 105 24.55 26.26 -8.88
N LEU A 106 24.45 25.46 -9.94
CA LEU A 106 25.15 24.18 -10.06
C LEU A 106 26.55 24.35 -10.70
N GLU A 107 27.58 23.79 -10.08
CA GLU A 107 28.92 23.70 -10.69
C GLU A 107 29.14 22.38 -11.43
N GLU A 108 28.82 21.25 -10.78
CA GLU A 108 29.01 19.88 -11.29
C GLU A 108 28.22 19.56 -12.57
N LYS A 109 28.82 18.76 -13.46
CA LYS A 109 28.21 18.37 -14.75
C LYS A 109 27.08 17.34 -14.62
N SER A 110 27.22 16.36 -13.74
CA SER A 110 26.20 15.32 -13.47
C SER A 110 24.86 15.94 -13.04
N LYS A 111 24.89 16.83 -12.05
CA LYS A 111 23.71 17.55 -11.54
C LYS A 111 23.03 18.42 -12.62
N LYS A 112 23.79 18.93 -13.61
CA LYS A 112 23.23 19.68 -14.76
C LYS A 112 22.49 18.78 -15.74
N GLU A 113 23.01 17.58 -16.00
CA GLU A 113 22.35 16.59 -16.87
C GLU A 113 21.06 16.05 -16.21
N GLU A 114 21.09 15.79 -14.89
CA GLU A 114 19.92 15.43 -14.10
C GLU A 114 18.85 16.54 -14.08
N LEU A 115 19.25 17.79 -13.79
CA LEU A 115 18.35 18.95 -13.83
C LEU A 115 17.70 19.11 -15.22
N THR A 116 18.47 18.95 -16.29
CA THR A 116 17.97 19.02 -17.67
C THR A 116 16.94 17.92 -17.95
N SER A 117 17.16 16.71 -17.44
CA SER A 117 16.22 15.58 -17.54
C SER A 117 14.92 15.85 -16.77
N LYS A 118 15.02 16.36 -15.54
CA LYS A 118 13.88 16.76 -14.71
C LYS A 118 13.05 17.87 -15.36
N THR A 119 13.69 18.91 -15.89
CA THR A 119 13.02 20.02 -16.59
C THR A 119 12.29 19.57 -17.85
N LYS A 120 12.85 18.61 -18.62
CA LYS A 120 12.14 18.02 -19.78
C LYS A 120 10.84 17.33 -19.35
N LYS A 121 10.86 16.53 -18.27
CA LYS A 121 9.64 15.92 -17.71
C LYS A 121 8.60 16.96 -17.23
N GLU A 122 9.04 18.08 -16.65
CA GLU A 122 8.13 19.18 -16.27
C GLU A 122 7.49 19.86 -17.51
N ILE A 123 8.23 19.99 -18.62
CA ILE A 123 7.73 20.47 -19.92
C ILE A 123 6.72 19.48 -20.52
N ASP A 124 7.04 18.18 -20.50
CA ASP A 124 6.19 17.12 -21.04
C ASP A 124 4.84 17.04 -20.29
N ALA A 125 4.86 17.09 -18.96
CA ALA A 125 3.65 17.11 -18.15
C ALA A 125 2.78 18.35 -18.42
N ALA A 126 3.41 19.53 -18.60
CA ALA A 126 2.69 20.75 -18.99
C ALA A 126 2.05 20.65 -20.39
N PHE A 127 2.73 19.97 -21.32
CA PHE A 127 2.23 19.74 -22.68
C PHE A 127 1.11 18.68 -22.71
N GLU A 128 1.22 17.58 -21.96
CA GLU A 128 0.14 16.61 -21.77
C GLU A 128 -1.12 17.27 -21.20
N GLN A 129 -0.98 18.09 -20.16
CA GLN A 129 -2.12 18.78 -19.55
C GLN A 129 -2.77 19.72 -20.56
N PHE A 130 -1.99 20.49 -21.32
CA PHE A 130 -2.54 21.35 -22.38
C PHE A 130 -3.28 20.55 -23.47
N ASN A 131 -2.79 19.36 -23.85
CA ASN A 131 -3.49 18.51 -24.80
C ASN A 131 -4.85 18.04 -24.25
N LYS A 132 -4.91 17.63 -22.96
CA LYS A 132 -6.16 17.27 -22.25
C LYS A 132 -7.12 18.46 -22.14
N ASP A 133 -6.60 19.63 -21.74
CA ASP A 133 -7.36 20.88 -21.61
C ASP A 133 -7.99 21.31 -22.96
N THR A 134 -7.30 21.07 -24.07
CA THR A 134 -7.71 21.46 -25.42
C THR A 134 -8.33 20.32 -26.27
N LEU A 135 -8.74 19.20 -25.65
CA LEU A 135 -9.61 18.20 -26.27
C LEU A 135 -10.97 18.79 -26.65
N LYS A 136 -11.60 18.26 -27.70
CA LYS A 136 -12.98 18.61 -28.07
C LYS A 136 -13.96 18.09 -26.99
N PRO A 137 -15.13 18.72 -26.80
CA PRO A 137 -16.06 18.31 -25.75
C PRO A 137 -16.48 16.83 -25.81
N GLY A 138 -16.71 16.27 -27.00
CA GLY A 138 -17.01 14.84 -27.16
C GLY A 138 -15.86 13.89 -26.78
N GLU A 139 -14.60 14.32 -26.95
CA GLU A 139 -13.42 13.55 -26.54
C GLU A 139 -13.29 13.56 -25.00
N LYS A 140 -13.61 14.67 -24.33
CA LYS A 140 -13.67 14.77 -22.87
C LYS A 140 -14.78 13.90 -22.27
N VAL A 141 -15.96 13.85 -22.90
CA VAL A 141 -17.05 12.95 -22.50
C VAL A 141 -16.62 11.48 -22.63
N ALA A 142 -15.90 11.12 -23.71
CA ALA A 142 -15.40 9.75 -23.89
C ALA A 142 -14.33 9.36 -22.85
N GLU A 143 -13.42 10.28 -22.48
CA GLU A 143 -12.43 10.04 -21.43
C GLU A 143 -13.09 9.86 -20.05
N ALA A 144 -14.10 10.68 -19.73
CA ALA A 144 -14.88 10.54 -18.49
C ALA A 144 -15.71 9.24 -18.46
N GLN A 145 -16.29 8.84 -19.59
CA GLN A 145 -17.05 7.59 -19.75
C GLN A 145 -16.16 6.37 -19.45
N LYS A 146 -14.94 6.34 -20.01
CA LYS A 146 -13.94 5.29 -19.71
C LYS A 146 -13.55 5.22 -18.22
N LYS A 147 -13.46 6.37 -17.53
CA LYS A 147 -13.16 6.41 -16.09
C LYS A 147 -14.30 5.85 -15.23
N VAL A 148 -15.56 6.05 -15.64
CA VAL A 148 -16.72 5.39 -15.01
C VAL A 148 -16.65 3.87 -15.20
N GLU A 149 -16.33 3.40 -16.40
CA GLU A 149 -16.21 1.96 -16.70
C GLU A 149 -15.09 1.29 -15.89
N GLU A 150 -13.94 1.96 -15.73
CA GLU A 150 -12.84 1.48 -14.89
C GLU A 150 -13.23 1.41 -13.39
N ALA A 151 -13.90 2.45 -12.88
CA ALA A 151 -14.39 2.47 -11.51
C ALA A 151 -15.47 1.39 -11.28
N GLU A 152 -16.42 1.23 -12.20
CA GLU A 152 -17.44 0.19 -12.14
C GLU A 152 -16.83 -1.21 -12.14
N LYS A 153 -15.74 -1.41 -12.88
CA LYS A 153 -15.01 -2.68 -12.84
C LYS A 153 -14.39 -2.91 -11.45
N LYS A 154 -13.69 -1.92 -10.88
CA LYS A 154 -13.10 -2.01 -9.54
C LYS A 154 -14.14 -2.33 -8.46
N ALA A 155 -15.31 -1.67 -8.50
CA ALA A 155 -16.41 -1.96 -7.58
C ALA A 155 -16.98 -3.39 -7.76
N LYS A 156 -17.06 -3.91 -9.00
CA LYS A 156 -17.49 -5.30 -9.26
C LYS A 156 -16.44 -6.32 -8.81
N ASP A 157 -15.16 -6.05 -9.07
CA ASP A 157 -14.03 -6.89 -8.66
C ASP A 157 -13.96 -6.97 -7.13
N GLN A 158 -14.03 -5.84 -6.41
CA GLN A 158 -14.12 -5.79 -4.94
C GLN A 158 -15.36 -6.51 -4.39
N LYS A 159 -16.52 -6.37 -5.04
CA LYS A 159 -17.77 -7.03 -4.61
C LYS A 159 -17.70 -8.55 -4.71
N GLU A 160 -16.97 -9.06 -5.69
CA GLU A 160 -16.70 -10.50 -5.83
C GLU A 160 -15.66 -10.98 -4.80
N GLU A 161 -14.66 -10.15 -4.48
CA GLU A 161 -13.70 -10.43 -3.41
C GLU A 161 -14.38 -10.44 -2.02
N ASP A 162 -15.17 -9.43 -1.68
CA ASP A 162 -16.02 -9.36 -0.48
C ASP A 162 -16.87 -10.63 -0.33
N ARG A 163 -17.54 -11.06 -1.42
CA ARG A 163 -18.41 -12.25 -1.45
C ARG A 163 -17.65 -13.56 -1.20
N ARG A 164 -16.37 -13.63 -1.60
CA ARG A 164 -15.49 -14.80 -1.40
C ARG A 164 -14.85 -14.82 -0.02
N ASN A 165 -14.40 -13.66 0.46
CA ASN A 165 -13.71 -13.52 1.74
C ASN A 165 -14.69 -13.53 2.93
N TYR A 166 -15.92 -13.03 2.74
CA TYR A 166 -16.94 -12.92 3.77
C TYR A 166 -18.32 -13.49 3.31
N PRO A 167 -18.42 -14.78 2.95
CA PRO A 167 -19.64 -15.37 2.35
C PRO A 167 -20.88 -15.38 3.27
N THR A 168 -20.71 -15.07 4.56
CA THR A 168 -21.80 -14.95 5.56
C THR A 168 -22.13 -13.51 5.94
N ILE A 169 -21.50 -12.51 5.32
CA ILE A 169 -21.74 -11.09 5.61
C ILE A 169 -23.14 -10.66 5.13
N THR A 170 -23.77 -9.75 5.87
CA THR A 170 -25.12 -9.22 5.54
C THR A 170 -25.13 -7.69 5.41
N TYR A 171 -23.95 -7.10 5.31
CA TYR A 171 -23.66 -5.68 5.13
C TYR A 171 -22.44 -5.55 4.19
N LYS A 172 -22.26 -4.39 3.54
CA LYS A 172 -21.08 -4.14 2.69
C LYS A 172 -19.82 -4.03 3.54
N THR A 173 -18.65 -4.37 3.00
CA THR A 173 -17.39 -3.90 3.61
C THR A 173 -17.22 -2.40 3.36
N LEU A 174 -16.36 -1.76 4.15
CA LEU A 174 -15.97 -0.37 3.92
C LEU A 174 -15.23 -0.18 2.58
N GLU A 175 -14.56 -1.22 2.08
CA GLU A 175 -13.79 -1.17 0.84
C GLU A 175 -14.72 -1.19 -0.38
N LEU A 176 -15.77 -2.02 -0.36
CA LEU A 176 -16.85 -1.97 -1.34
C LEU A 176 -17.66 -0.67 -1.25
N GLU A 177 -17.90 -0.15 -0.05
CA GLU A 177 -18.62 1.11 0.16
C GLU A 177 -17.84 2.31 -0.42
N ILE A 178 -16.51 2.33 -0.27
CA ILE A 178 -15.61 3.29 -0.94
C ILE A 178 -15.64 3.09 -2.45
N ALA A 179 -15.49 1.86 -2.95
CA ALA A 179 -15.44 1.59 -4.39
C ALA A 179 -16.76 1.93 -5.11
N GLU A 180 -17.91 1.70 -4.47
CA GLU A 180 -19.21 2.13 -4.99
C GLU A 180 -19.38 3.67 -4.90
N SER A 181 -18.86 4.34 -3.86
CA SER A 181 -18.85 5.81 -3.76
C SER A 181 -17.98 6.48 -4.85
N ASP A 182 -16.81 5.91 -5.15
CA ASP A 182 -15.92 6.35 -6.23
C ASP A 182 -16.63 6.27 -7.60
N VAL A 183 -17.44 5.23 -7.84
CA VAL A 183 -18.29 5.10 -9.04
C VAL A 183 -19.31 6.23 -9.14
N GLU A 184 -19.95 6.61 -8.03
CA GLU A 184 -20.90 7.73 -8.02
C GLU A 184 -20.19 9.07 -8.29
N VAL A 185 -19.01 9.31 -7.70
CA VAL A 185 -18.18 10.49 -8.00
C VAL A 185 -17.82 10.55 -9.49
N LYS A 186 -17.37 9.44 -10.09
CA LYS A 186 -17.04 9.43 -11.53
C LYS A 186 -18.28 9.63 -12.42
N LYS A 187 -19.47 9.16 -12.00
CA LYS A 187 -20.73 9.38 -12.72
C LYS A 187 -21.18 10.84 -12.68
N ALA A 188 -21.10 11.48 -11.52
CA ALA A 188 -21.36 12.91 -11.39
C ALA A 188 -20.36 13.76 -12.21
N GLU A 189 -19.06 13.41 -12.19
CA GLU A 189 -18.06 14.07 -13.04
C GLU A 189 -18.36 13.90 -14.54
N LEU A 190 -18.82 12.73 -14.96
CA LEU A 190 -19.24 12.44 -16.33
C LEU A 190 -20.49 13.22 -16.73
N GLU A 191 -21.46 13.40 -15.83
CA GLU A 191 -22.66 14.20 -16.09
C GLU A 191 -22.34 15.69 -16.19
N LEU A 192 -21.50 16.20 -15.30
CA LEU A 192 -20.97 17.57 -15.40
C LEU A 192 -20.26 17.81 -16.74
N VAL A 193 -19.36 16.91 -17.15
CA VAL A 193 -18.67 17.01 -18.45
C VAL A 193 -19.65 16.89 -19.63
N LYS A 194 -20.76 16.15 -19.49
CA LYS A 194 -21.84 16.08 -20.48
C LYS A 194 -22.67 17.37 -20.55
N GLU A 195 -22.93 18.07 -19.45
CA GLU A 195 -23.60 19.38 -19.47
C GLU A 195 -22.68 20.49 -20.00
N GLU A 196 -21.42 20.56 -19.55
CA GLU A 196 -20.44 21.51 -20.09
C GLU A 196 -20.20 21.29 -21.61
N ALA A 197 -20.27 20.03 -22.08
CA ALA A 197 -20.16 19.71 -23.50
C ALA A 197 -21.38 20.09 -24.36
N LYS A 198 -22.56 20.32 -23.77
CA LYS A 198 -23.77 20.74 -24.52
C LYS A 198 -23.71 22.21 -24.96
N GLY A 199 -22.83 23.03 -24.37
CA GLY A 199 -22.61 24.43 -24.75
C GLY A 199 -23.82 25.36 -24.54
N SER A 200 -24.87 24.89 -23.86
CA SER A 200 -26.06 25.67 -23.53
C SER A 200 -25.79 26.59 -22.34
N ARG A 201 -26.34 27.81 -22.36
CA ARG A 201 -26.17 28.83 -21.32
C ARG A 201 -26.95 28.54 -20.02
N ASN A 202 -27.12 27.26 -19.65
CA ASN A 202 -27.88 26.87 -18.47
C ASN A 202 -26.93 26.73 -17.26
N GLU A 203 -26.37 27.87 -16.86
CA GLU A 203 -25.33 27.99 -15.83
C GLU A 203 -25.80 27.45 -14.47
N GLU A 204 -27.10 27.56 -14.17
CA GLU A 204 -27.76 26.96 -13.01
C GLU A 204 -27.59 25.42 -12.96
N LYS A 205 -27.78 24.73 -14.09
CA LYS A 205 -27.56 23.27 -14.18
C LYS A 205 -26.10 22.87 -14.03
N ILE A 206 -25.18 23.64 -14.61
CA ILE A 206 -23.73 23.38 -14.50
C ILE A 206 -23.29 23.58 -13.04
N ASN A 207 -23.85 24.57 -12.33
CA ASN A 207 -23.59 24.80 -10.92
C ASN A 207 -24.23 23.73 -10.02
N GLN A 208 -25.44 23.25 -10.36
CA GLN A 208 -26.07 22.10 -9.69
C GLN A 208 -25.21 20.84 -9.82
N ALA A 209 -24.75 20.50 -11.03
CA ALA A 209 -23.88 19.35 -11.27
C ALA A 209 -22.51 19.50 -10.56
N LYS A 210 -21.97 20.72 -10.44
CA LYS A 210 -20.76 20.99 -9.65
C LYS A 210 -20.98 20.74 -8.16
N ALA A 211 -22.08 21.22 -7.60
CA ALA A 211 -22.44 20.98 -6.20
C ALA A 211 -22.70 19.50 -5.91
N GLU A 212 -23.25 18.74 -6.85
CA GLU A 212 -23.45 17.29 -6.73
C GLU A 212 -22.10 16.52 -6.77
N VAL A 213 -21.19 16.88 -7.68
CA VAL A 213 -19.81 16.36 -7.70
C VAL A 213 -19.06 16.66 -6.39
N GLU A 214 -19.22 17.87 -5.84
CA GLU A 214 -18.59 18.27 -4.58
C GLU A 214 -19.19 17.50 -3.38
N SER A 215 -20.52 17.39 -3.32
CA SER A 215 -21.22 16.60 -2.30
C SER A 215 -20.79 15.14 -2.29
N LYS A 216 -20.72 14.49 -3.47
CA LYS A 216 -20.27 13.10 -3.61
C LYS A 216 -18.80 12.91 -3.27
N LYS A 217 -17.94 13.89 -3.56
CA LYS A 217 -16.54 13.87 -3.10
C LYS A 217 -16.42 14.01 -1.58
N ALA A 218 -17.22 14.87 -0.96
CA ALA A 218 -17.28 15.00 0.50
C ALA A 218 -17.86 13.75 1.19
N GLU A 219 -18.68 12.96 0.51
CA GLU A 219 -19.13 11.64 0.97
C GLU A 219 -18.00 10.60 0.88
N ALA A 220 -17.35 10.48 -0.28
CA ALA A 220 -16.22 9.57 -0.49
C ALA A 220 -15.03 9.85 0.47
N THR A 221 -14.68 11.13 0.68
CA THR A 221 -13.59 11.52 1.61
C THR A 221 -13.84 11.03 3.02
N LYS A 222 -15.08 11.10 3.54
CA LYS A 222 -15.43 10.60 4.88
C LYS A 222 -15.25 9.09 5.02
N LEU A 223 -15.49 8.33 3.95
CA LEU A 223 -15.31 6.88 3.98
C LEU A 223 -13.81 6.50 4.06
N GLU A 224 -12.94 7.21 3.32
CA GLU A 224 -11.48 7.05 3.46
C GLU A 224 -10.95 7.60 4.80
N GLU A 225 -11.50 8.70 5.33
CA GLU A 225 -11.18 9.16 6.69
C GLU A 225 -11.47 8.05 7.72
N ILE A 226 -12.69 7.49 7.70
CA ILE A 226 -13.10 6.35 8.54
C ILE A 226 -12.18 5.14 8.36
N LYS A 227 -11.70 4.86 7.14
CA LYS A 227 -10.75 3.78 6.86
C LYS A 227 -9.38 4.05 7.49
N THR A 228 -8.86 5.27 7.40
CA THR A 228 -7.61 5.64 8.09
C THR A 228 -7.74 5.65 9.61
N GLU A 229 -8.89 6.07 10.16
CA GLU A 229 -9.18 6.02 11.60
C GLU A 229 -9.27 4.59 12.12
N ARG A 230 -10.02 3.71 11.44
CA ARG A 230 -10.07 2.28 11.80
C ARG A 230 -8.68 1.64 11.77
N LYS A 231 -7.87 1.94 10.75
CA LYS A 231 -6.50 1.42 10.66
C LYS A 231 -5.63 1.89 11.83
N LYS A 232 -5.70 3.18 12.22
CA LYS A 232 -5.00 3.72 13.40
C LYS A 232 -5.49 3.06 14.70
N ALA A 233 -6.79 2.87 14.86
CA ALA A 233 -7.38 2.24 16.05
C ALA A 233 -7.02 0.74 16.16
N GLU A 234 -6.98 0.01 15.06
CA GLU A 234 -6.50 -1.38 15.00
C GLU A 234 -4.99 -1.46 15.34
N GLU A 235 -4.20 -0.51 14.86
CA GLU A 235 -2.77 -0.39 15.18
C GLU A 235 -2.54 -0.11 16.68
N GLU A 236 -3.30 0.82 17.27
CA GLU A 236 -3.27 1.11 18.71
C GLU A 236 -3.71 -0.09 19.55
N ALA A 237 -4.76 -0.80 19.14
CA ALA A 237 -5.24 -2.01 19.80
C ALA A 237 -4.20 -3.15 19.76
N LYS A 238 -3.49 -3.32 18.63
CA LYS A 238 -2.40 -4.28 18.49
C LYS A 238 -1.21 -3.94 19.39
N ARG A 239 -0.79 -2.67 19.43
CA ARG A 239 0.27 -2.21 20.35
C ARG A 239 -0.07 -2.52 21.82
N LYS A 240 -1.30 -2.23 22.24
CA LYS A 240 -1.79 -2.52 23.62
C LYS A 240 -1.88 -4.01 23.92
N ALA A 241 -2.29 -4.84 22.96
CA ALA A 241 -2.32 -6.29 23.13
C ALA A 241 -0.91 -6.90 23.27
N GLU A 242 0.10 -6.36 22.57
CA GLU A 242 1.49 -6.78 22.69
C GLU A 242 2.13 -6.31 24.03
N GLU A 243 1.74 -5.13 24.52
CA GLU A 243 2.13 -4.62 25.83
C GLU A 243 1.53 -5.48 26.96
N GLU A 244 0.24 -5.82 26.88
CA GLU A 244 -0.43 -6.76 27.80
C GLU A 244 0.16 -8.19 27.76
N ALA A 245 0.80 -8.59 26.65
CA ALA A 245 1.48 -9.88 26.55
C ALA A 245 2.81 -9.86 27.31
N LYS A 246 3.64 -8.82 27.12
CA LYS A 246 4.96 -8.68 27.76
C LYS A 246 4.91 -8.65 29.29
N VAL A 247 3.81 -8.20 29.87
CA VAL A 247 3.58 -8.18 31.34
C VAL A 247 3.32 -9.59 31.94
N LYS A 248 3.13 -10.63 31.11
CA LYS A 248 2.78 -11.99 31.59
C LYS A 248 3.96 -12.96 31.69
N ASP A 249 5.13 -12.64 31.12
CA ASP A 249 6.29 -13.55 31.02
C ASP A 249 7.36 -13.39 32.12
N GLU A 250 6.99 -12.97 33.33
CA GLU A 250 7.88 -13.10 34.50
C GLU A 250 7.80 -14.50 35.14
N PRO A 251 8.94 -15.19 35.35
CA PRO A 251 8.95 -16.57 35.84
C PRO A 251 8.69 -16.67 37.35
N LYS A 252 7.44 -16.98 37.73
CA LYS A 252 7.06 -17.25 39.13
C LYS A 252 7.90 -18.38 39.75
N LYS A 253 8.76 -18.01 40.71
CA LYS A 253 9.74 -18.90 41.35
C LYS A 253 9.03 -19.99 42.17
N ARG A 254 9.40 -21.25 41.91
CA ARG A 254 8.70 -22.47 42.37
C ARG A 254 9.11 -22.91 43.78
N THR A 255 8.21 -22.80 44.76
CA THR A 255 8.30 -23.46 46.09
C THR A 255 7.24 -24.56 46.25
N LYS A 256 7.46 -25.51 47.17
CA LYS A 256 6.71 -26.79 47.24
C LYS A 256 5.54 -26.77 48.23
N ARG A 257 4.46 -27.45 47.80
CA ARG A 257 3.31 -28.03 48.54
C ARG A 257 3.27 -27.88 50.08
N GLY A 258 2.17 -27.27 50.55
CA GLY A 258 1.42 -27.68 51.74
C GLY A 258 -0.03 -28.01 51.33
N VAL A 259 -0.78 -28.75 52.15
CA VAL A 259 -2.17 -29.21 51.91
C VAL A 259 -3.04 -28.74 53.10
N PRO A 260 -4.33 -28.40 52.92
CA PRO A 260 -4.94 -27.26 53.63
C PRO A 260 -5.71 -27.60 54.92
N GLY A 261 -6.01 -26.56 55.70
CA GLY A 261 -6.97 -26.59 56.80
C GLY A 261 -7.45 -25.18 57.19
N GLU A 262 -8.74 -24.93 57.03
CA GLU A 262 -9.53 -23.95 57.80
C GLU A 262 -10.06 -24.62 59.08
N PRO A 263 -10.69 -23.88 60.03
CA PRO A 263 -10.57 -22.46 60.38
C PRO A 263 -10.36 -22.25 61.91
N ALA A 264 -10.08 -21.01 62.36
CA ALA A 264 -10.56 -20.46 63.65
C ALA A 264 -10.04 -19.03 63.93
N THR A 265 -10.91 -18.18 64.47
CA THR A 265 -10.55 -17.07 65.38
C THR A 265 -10.76 -17.57 66.83
N PRO A 266 -10.05 -17.05 67.85
CA PRO A 266 -10.57 -15.84 68.54
C PRO A 266 -9.52 -14.93 69.24
N ASP A 267 -10.01 -13.74 69.63
CA ASP A 267 -9.68 -12.92 70.82
C ASP A 267 -8.26 -12.54 71.28
N LYS A 268 -8.12 -11.23 71.60
CA LYS A 268 -7.47 -10.56 72.78
C LYS A 268 -6.03 -10.98 73.22
N LYS A 269 -5.18 -10.11 73.79
CA LYS A 269 -5.43 -8.92 74.64
C LYS A 269 -4.21 -7.96 74.63
N GLU A 270 -4.42 -6.77 75.20
CA GLU A 270 -3.47 -5.79 75.79
C GLU A 270 -1.95 -6.08 75.83
N ASN A 271 -1.16 -5.02 75.63
CA ASN A 271 -0.22 -4.54 76.66
C ASN A 271 0.09 -3.04 76.47
N ASP A 272 -0.16 -2.24 77.51
CA ASP A 272 0.17 -0.80 77.57
C ASP A 272 1.55 -0.57 78.20
N ALA A 273 2.36 0.36 77.65
CA ALA A 273 3.64 0.78 78.27
C ALA A 273 4.08 2.23 77.92
N LYS A 274 3.12 3.17 77.96
CA LYS A 274 3.23 4.56 78.47
C LYS A 274 4.63 5.23 78.57
N SER A 275 4.83 6.31 77.79
CA SER A 275 5.56 7.52 78.24
C SER A 275 5.11 8.74 77.41
N SER A 276 4.36 9.68 78.02
CA SER A 276 4.83 11.04 78.38
C SER A 276 5.14 11.91 77.14
N ASP A 277 4.19 12.66 76.56
CA ASP A 277 3.44 13.83 77.09
C ASP A 277 4.23 15.15 77.09
N SER A 278 3.90 16.02 76.12
CA SER A 278 3.82 17.46 76.31
C SER A 278 2.69 18.02 75.43
N SER A 279 1.94 19.00 75.94
CA SER A 279 0.64 19.41 75.40
C SER A 279 0.55 20.92 75.13
N VAL A 280 -0.58 21.33 74.54
CA VAL A 280 -1.05 22.70 74.25
C VAL A 280 -0.41 23.38 73.03
N GLY A 281 -1.27 23.70 72.06
CA GLY A 281 -0.92 24.36 70.79
C GLY A 281 -2.15 24.49 69.89
N GLU A 282 -3.24 25.04 70.41
CA GLU A 282 -4.55 25.11 69.74
C GLU A 282 -4.63 26.29 68.76
N GLU A 283 -4.54 26.02 67.46
CA GLU A 283 -5.13 26.88 66.42
C GLU A 283 -5.97 26.05 65.44
N THR A 284 -7.29 26.10 65.61
CA THR A 284 -8.23 25.60 64.61
C THR A 284 -8.36 26.58 63.45
N LEU A 285 -7.72 26.28 62.31
CA LEU A 285 -8.11 26.82 61.01
C LEU A 285 -8.84 25.74 60.20
N PRO A 286 -10.09 25.99 59.71
CA PRO A 286 -10.89 24.96 59.05
C PRO A 286 -10.48 24.75 57.58
N SER A 287 -9.76 23.66 57.30
CA SER A 287 -9.37 23.23 55.94
C SER A 287 -10.58 23.07 55.00
N PRO A 288 -10.72 23.88 53.92
CA PRO A 288 -11.93 23.85 53.07
C PRO A 288 -12.08 22.64 52.12
N SER A 289 -11.06 21.79 52.00
CA SER A 289 -10.86 20.88 50.85
C SER A 289 -11.55 19.51 50.91
N LEU A 290 -12.45 19.24 51.87
CA LEU A 290 -13.22 17.97 51.94
C LEU A 290 -14.22 17.75 50.77
N LYS A 291 -14.27 18.65 49.79
CA LYS A 291 -15.18 18.60 48.62
C LYS A 291 -14.58 17.87 47.40
N PRO A 292 -13.38 18.22 46.88
CA PRO A 292 -12.75 17.49 45.77
C PRO A 292 -12.49 15.99 46.07
N GLU A 293 -11.89 15.67 47.22
CA GLU A 293 -11.50 14.29 47.57
C GLU A 293 -12.69 13.32 47.54
N LYS A 294 -13.83 13.74 48.10
CA LYS A 294 -15.07 12.97 48.11
C LYS A 294 -15.61 12.69 46.69
N LYS A 295 -15.42 13.61 45.73
CA LYS A 295 -15.78 13.38 44.32
C LYS A 295 -14.86 12.36 43.64
N VAL A 296 -13.56 12.42 43.92
CA VAL A 296 -12.58 11.44 43.40
C VAL A 296 -12.97 10.04 43.87
N ALA A 297 -13.18 9.84 45.17
CA ALA A 297 -13.59 8.56 45.74
C ALA A 297 -14.94 8.03 45.18
N GLU A 298 -15.90 8.92 44.90
CA GLU A 298 -17.16 8.55 44.26
C GLU A 298 -16.97 8.10 42.79
N ALA A 299 -16.05 8.73 42.06
CA ALA A 299 -15.70 8.33 40.69
C ALA A 299 -14.92 7.01 40.66
N GLU A 300 -13.97 6.79 41.58
CA GLU A 300 -13.23 5.52 41.71
C GLU A 300 -14.16 4.35 42.01
N LYS A 301 -15.16 4.55 42.88
CA LYS A 301 -16.20 3.54 43.12
C LYS A 301 -16.99 3.18 41.86
N LYS A 302 -17.27 4.15 40.98
CA LYS A 302 -17.99 3.93 39.72
C LYS A 302 -17.14 3.21 38.66
N VAL A 303 -15.83 3.44 38.63
CA VAL A 303 -14.89 2.64 37.83
C VAL A 303 -14.90 1.19 38.31
N ALA A 304 -14.74 0.96 39.62
CA ALA A 304 -14.73 -0.39 40.19
C ALA A 304 -16.06 -1.16 39.96
N GLU A 305 -17.20 -0.47 39.97
CA GLU A 305 -18.50 -1.07 39.64
C GLU A 305 -18.62 -1.45 38.14
N ALA A 306 -18.14 -0.58 37.24
CA ALA A 306 -18.12 -0.87 35.80
C ALA A 306 -17.14 -2.01 35.47
N GLU A 307 -15.93 -2.00 36.06
CA GLU A 307 -14.96 -3.08 35.94
C GLU A 307 -15.55 -4.43 36.36
N LYS A 308 -16.33 -4.45 37.45
CA LYS A 308 -16.99 -5.67 37.91
C LYS A 308 -17.99 -6.16 36.86
N LYS A 309 -18.86 -5.30 36.33
CA LYS A 309 -19.83 -5.67 35.28
C LYS A 309 -19.16 -6.22 34.04
N ALA A 310 -18.05 -5.63 33.59
CA ALA A 310 -17.27 -6.14 32.46
C ALA A 310 -16.63 -7.51 32.76
N LYS A 311 -16.16 -7.76 33.99
CA LYS A 311 -15.61 -9.06 34.42
C LYS A 311 -16.70 -10.13 34.55
N ASP A 312 -17.85 -9.77 35.09
CA ASP A 312 -19.03 -10.65 35.23
C ASP A 312 -19.55 -11.06 33.82
N GLN A 313 -19.72 -10.10 32.90
CA GLN A 313 -20.10 -10.36 31.50
C GLN A 313 -19.07 -11.24 30.77
N LYS A 314 -17.77 -11.03 31.00
CA LYS A 314 -16.70 -11.84 30.39
C LYS A 314 -16.71 -13.30 30.84
N GLU A 315 -17.15 -13.57 32.06
CA GLU A 315 -17.34 -14.95 32.56
C GLU A 315 -18.65 -15.57 32.04
N GLU A 316 -19.71 -14.78 31.88
CA GLU A 316 -20.95 -15.23 31.22
C GLU A 316 -20.72 -15.59 29.74
N ASP A 317 -20.06 -14.72 28.99
CA ASP A 317 -19.65 -14.97 27.59
C ASP A 317 -18.83 -16.27 27.47
N ARG A 318 -17.89 -16.49 28.39
CA ARG A 318 -17.03 -17.69 28.41
C ARG A 318 -17.80 -18.97 28.74
N ARG A 319 -18.96 -18.88 29.40
CA ARG A 319 -19.85 -20.00 29.69
C ARG A 319 -20.83 -20.28 28.55
N ASN A 320 -21.40 -19.23 27.97
CA ASN A 320 -22.39 -19.32 26.89
C ASN A 320 -21.74 -19.63 25.53
N TYR A 321 -20.50 -19.17 25.31
CA TYR A 321 -19.78 -19.30 24.03
C TYR A 321 -18.32 -19.78 24.23
N PRO A 322 -18.08 -20.97 24.82
CA PRO A 322 -16.75 -21.44 25.24
C PRO A 322 -15.76 -21.68 24.08
N THR A 323 -16.22 -21.70 22.83
CA THR A 323 -15.41 -21.87 21.61
C THR A 323 -15.24 -20.57 20.80
N ASN A 324 -15.77 -19.43 21.27
CA ASN A 324 -15.74 -18.17 20.53
C ASN A 324 -14.43 -17.39 20.80
N THR A 325 -13.69 -17.12 19.72
CA THR A 325 -12.42 -16.35 19.77
C THR A 325 -12.63 -14.82 19.77
N TYR A 326 -13.85 -14.33 19.50
CA TYR A 326 -14.17 -12.91 19.37
C TYR A 326 -15.00 -12.41 20.56
N LYS A 327 -14.80 -11.15 20.98
CA LYS A 327 -15.63 -10.54 22.04
C LYS A 327 -17.09 -10.45 21.60
N THR A 328 -18.04 -10.59 22.53
CA THR A 328 -19.44 -10.24 22.26
C THR A 328 -19.62 -8.72 22.25
N LEU A 329 -20.70 -8.27 21.62
CA LEU A 329 -21.09 -6.85 21.64
C LEU A 329 -21.47 -6.38 23.06
N ASP A 330 -21.95 -7.28 23.91
CA ASP A 330 -22.32 -6.97 25.29
C ASP A 330 -21.07 -6.78 26.17
N LEU A 331 -20.04 -7.60 26.00
CA LEU A 331 -18.72 -7.37 26.60
C LEU A 331 -18.03 -6.12 26.04
N GLU A 332 -18.17 -5.84 24.74
CA GLU A 332 -17.61 -4.64 24.12
C GLU A 332 -18.26 -3.35 24.67
N ILE A 333 -19.58 -3.35 24.90
CA ILE A 333 -20.30 -2.27 25.59
C ILE A 333 -19.80 -2.14 27.04
N ALA A 334 -19.71 -3.24 27.80
CA ALA A 334 -19.26 -3.20 29.19
C ALA A 334 -17.80 -2.71 29.34
N GLU A 335 -16.90 -3.10 28.42
CA GLU A 335 -15.53 -2.56 28.36
C GLU A 335 -15.49 -1.08 27.91
N SER A 336 -16.47 -0.61 27.15
CA SER A 336 -16.59 0.81 26.76
C SER A 336 -17.05 1.67 27.94
N ASP A 337 -18.02 1.19 28.71
CA ASP A 337 -18.48 1.85 29.95
C ASP A 337 -17.33 2.03 30.96
N VAL A 338 -16.44 1.05 31.11
CA VAL A 338 -15.23 1.19 31.94
C VAL A 338 -14.38 2.37 31.48
N LYS A 339 -14.05 2.45 30.18
CA LYS A 339 -13.25 3.56 29.60
C LYS A 339 -13.92 4.93 29.79
N VAL A 340 -15.26 4.99 29.75
CA VAL A 340 -16.02 6.21 30.06
C VAL A 340 -15.83 6.60 31.53
N LYS A 341 -15.90 5.65 32.47
CA LYS A 341 -15.70 5.94 33.90
C LYS A 341 -14.25 6.28 34.24
N GLU A 342 -13.27 5.66 33.59
CA GLU A 342 -11.86 6.02 33.71
C GLU A 342 -11.59 7.47 33.25
N ALA A 343 -12.14 7.87 32.10
CA ALA A 343 -12.03 9.24 31.61
C ALA A 343 -12.78 10.25 32.50
N GLU A 344 -13.96 9.89 33.04
CA GLU A 344 -14.66 10.72 34.02
C GLU A 344 -13.86 10.88 35.33
N LEU A 345 -13.17 9.82 35.77
CA LEU A 345 -12.28 9.86 36.94
C LEU A 345 -11.04 10.73 36.70
N GLU A 346 -10.40 10.60 35.54
CA GLU A 346 -9.26 11.44 35.12
C GLU A 346 -9.65 12.93 35.09
N LEU A 347 -10.81 13.25 34.52
CA LEU A 347 -11.35 14.61 34.54
C LEU A 347 -11.60 15.12 35.97
N VAL A 348 -12.22 14.31 36.83
CA VAL A 348 -12.45 14.69 38.24
C VAL A 348 -11.13 14.86 39.00
N LYS A 349 -10.08 14.08 38.68
CA LYS A 349 -8.74 14.22 39.24
C LYS A 349 -8.01 15.49 38.75
N GLU A 350 -8.17 15.91 37.48
CA GLU A 350 -7.63 17.19 37.00
C GLU A 350 -8.40 18.41 37.56
N GLU A 351 -9.74 18.36 37.65
CA GLU A 351 -10.54 19.47 38.23
C GLU A 351 -10.34 19.65 39.75
N ALA A 352 -9.89 18.60 40.44
CA ALA A 352 -9.58 18.58 41.87
C ALA A 352 -8.19 19.15 42.22
N LYS A 353 -7.28 19.34 41.26
CA LYS A 353 -5.95 19.91 41.52
C LYS A 353 -6.04 21.39 41.88
N GLU A 354 -5.23 21.80 42.83
CA GLU A 354 -5.12 23.18 43.31
C GLU A 354 -4.53 24.09 42.23
N SER A 355 -3.50 23.64 41.52
CA SER A 355 -2.93 24.28 40.33
C SER A 355 -3.66 23.81 39.04
N ARG A 356 -4.84 24.38 38.79
CA ARG A 356 -5.64 24.05 37.60
C ARG A 356 -4.96 24.48 36.29
N ASN A 357 -4.56 23.49 35.49
CA ASN A 357 -4.20 23.70 34.09
C ASN A 357 -5.48 23.55 33.23
N GLU A 358 -5.99 24.67 32.71
CA GLU A 358 -7.22 24.67 31.90
C GLU A 358 -7.12 23.84 30.63
N GLU A 359 -5.94 23.75 30.01
CA GLU A 359 -5.75 23.01 28.76
C GLU A 359 -5.89 21.50 29.00
N LYS A 360 -5.30 21.00 30.09
CA LYS A 360 -5.48 19.59 30.52
C LYS A 360 -6.94 19.29 30.87
N VAL A 361 -7.65 20.21 31.51
CA VAL A 361 -9.09 20.05 31.79
C VAL A 361 -9.91 20.05 30.49
N LYS A 362 -9.56 20.86 29.49
CA LYS A 362 -10.20 20.85 28.16
C LYS A 362 -9.93 19.53 27.41
N GLN A 363 -8.69 19.04 27.42
CA GLN A 363 -8.30 17.74 26.85
C GLN A 363 -9.04 16.57 27.53
N ALA A 364 -9.12 16.55 28.86
CA ALA A 364 -9.86 15.53 29.61
C ALA A 364 -11.37 15.56 29.30
N LYS A 365 -11.98 16.74 29.11
CA LYS A 365 -13.40 16.86 28.69
C LYS A 365 -13.64 16.29 27.29
N ALA A 366 -12.78 16.62 26.31
CA ALA A 366 -12.85 16.04 24.98
C ALA A 366 -12.68 14.51 24.98
N LYS A 367 -11.80 13.97 25.85
CA LYS A 367 -11.60 12.53 26.05
C LYS A 367 -12.86 11.84 26.60
N VAL A 368 -13.53 12.45 27.59
CA VAL A 368 -14.83 11.97 28.12
C VAL A 368 -15.92 11.98 27.06
N GLU A 369 -16.02 13.06 26.27
CA GLU A 369 -17.02 13.20 25.20
C GLU A 369 -16.82 12.16 24.09
N SER A 370 -15.58 11.99 23.63
CA SER A 370 -15.18 10.96 22.66
C SER A 370 -15.57 9.56 23.12
N LYS A 371 -15.27 9.18 24.38
CA LYS A 371 -15.61 7.85 24.90
C LYS A 371 -17.11 7.65 25.09
N LYS A 372 -17.86 8.70 25.43
CA LYS A 372 -19.34 8.63 25.47
C LYS A 372 -19.95 8.44 24.09
N ALA A 373 -19.39 9.06 23.04
CA ALA A 373 -19.83 8.82 21.66
C ALA A 373 -19.54 7.38 21.21
N GLU A 374 -18.39 6.81 21.59
CA GLU A 374 -18.03 5.41 21.36
C GLU A 374 -19.02 4.43 22.03
N ALA A 375 -19.32 4.61 23.31
CA ALA A 375 -20.31 3.80 24.03
C ALA A 375 -21.73 3.93 23.43
N THR A 376 -22.18 5.16 23.16
CA THR A 376 -23.50 5.43 22.54
C THR A 376 -23.64 4.76 21.17
N ARG A 377 -22.55 4.70 20.38
CA ARG A 377 -22.52 4.01 19.09
C ARG A 377 -22.71 2.50 19.24
N LEU A 378 -22.08 1.88 20.24
CA LEU A 378 -22.21 0.45 20.50
C LEU A 378 -23.63 0.07 20.97
N GLU A 379 -24.24 0.87 21.85
CA GLU A 379 -25.65 0.69 22.23
C GLU A 379 -26.58 0.80 21.00
N LYS A 380 -26.36 1.78 20.12
CA LYS A 380 -27.15 1.92 18.89
C LYS A 380 -27.00 0.69 17.98
N ILE A 381 -25.79 0.16 17.81
CA ILE A 381 -25.54 -1.08 17.05
C ILE A 381 -26.29 -2.26 17.68
N LYS A 382 -26.30 -2.40 19.01
CA LYS A 382 -27.07 -3.43 19.73
C LYS A 382 -28.58 -3.28 19.51
N THR A 383 -29.09 -2.05 19.59
CA THR A 383 -30.50 -1.73 19.32
C THR A 383 -30.92 -2.06 17.88
N ASP A 384 -30.13 -1.65 16.90
CA ASP A 384 -30.46 -1.84 15.48
C ASP A 384 -30.27 -3.32 15.05
N ARG A 385 -29.31 -4.04 15.62
CA ARG A 385 -29.19 -5.51 15.51
C ARG A 385 -30.44 -6.23 16.06
N LYS A 386 -30.95 -5.80 17.22
CA LYS A 386 -32.17 -6.36 17.82
C LYS A 386 -33.40 -6.13 16.93
N LYS A 387 -33.58 -4.91 16.39
CA LYS A 387 -34.64 -4.61 15.41
C LYS A 387 -34.54 -5.49 14.16
N ALA A 388 -33.33 -5.66 13.62
CA ALA A 388 -33.10 -6.48 12.43
C ALA A 388 -33.40 -7.97 12.68
N GLU A 389 -33.10 -8.49 13.88
CA GLU A 389 -33.47 -9.86 14.25
C GLU A 389 -35.00 -10.00 14.42
N GLU A 390 -35.65 -9.04 15.07
CA GLU A 390 -37.12 -9.05 15.23
C GLU A 390 -37.84 -8.96 13.87
N ALA A 391 -37.34 -8.13 12.95
CA ALA A 391 -37.84 -8.05 11.57
C ALA A 391 -37.66 -9.39 10.82
N LYS A 392 -36.52 -10.07 10.98
CA LYS A 392 -36.30 -11.42 10.42
C LYS A 392 -37.25 -12.46 11.00
N ARG A 393 -37.54 -12.41 12.31
CA ARG A 393 -38.52 -13.30 12.97
C ARG A 393 -39.92 -13.07 12.40
N ARG A 394 -40.36 -11.81 12.27
CA ARG A 394 -41.65 -11.44 11.66
C ARG A 394 -41.77 -11.90 10.20
N ALA A 395 -40.75 -11.69 9.38
CA ALA A 395 -40.75 -12.15 7.98
C ALA A 395 -40.83 -13.69 7.88
N ALA A 396 -40.08 -14.42 8.71
CA ALA A 396 -40.13 -15.88 8.77
C ALA A 396 -41.45 -16.44 9.37
N GLU A 397 -42.26 -15.59 9.99
CA GLU A 397 -43.61 -15.91 10.47
C GLU A 397 -44.67 -15.60 9.41
N GLU A 398 -44.54 -14.48 8.68
CA GLU A 398 -45.38 -14.15 7.52
C GLU A 398 -45.24 -15.16 6.37
N ASP A 399 -44.04 -15.67 6.08
CA ASP A 399 -43.86 -16.69 5.05
C ASP A 399 -44.44 -18.05 5.46
N LYS A 400 -44.45 -18.38 6.76
CA LYS A 400 -45.14 -19.58 7.29
C LYS A 400 -46.66 -19.50 7.19
N VAL A 401 -47.24 -18.31 7.03
CA VAL A 401 -48.68 -18.13 6.80
C VAL A 401 -49.04 -18.31 5.32
N LYS A 402 -48.06 -18.29 4.40
CA LYS A 402 -48.29 -18.45 2.95
C LYS A 402 -48.27 -19.91 2.48
N GLU A 403 -47.64 -20.83 3.21
CA GLU A 403 -47.70 -22.27 2.90
C GLU A 403 -48.98 -22.94 3.44
N LYS A 404 -50.00 -22.99 2.60
CA LYS A 404 -51.02 -24.06 2.62
C LYS A 404 -51.05 -24.76 1.26
N PRO A 405 -51.21 -26.09 1.21
CA PRO A 405 -50.82 -26.87 0.03
C PRO A 405 -51.83 -26.77 -1.12
N ALA A 406 -51.30 -26.75 -2.35
CA ALA A 406 -52.03 -27.00 -3.58
C ALA A 406 -51.81 -28.46 -4.05
N GLU A 407 -52.73 -28.98 -4.88
CA GLU A 407 -52.84 -30.41 -5.18
C GLU A 407 -51.81 -30.96 -6.19
N GLN A 408 -51.63 -32.28 -6.18
CA GLN A 408 -50.74 -33.02 -7.09
C GLN A 408 -51.40 -33.24 -8.46
N PRO A 409 -50.67 -33.08 -9.58
CA PRO A 409 -51.04 -33.69 -10.86
C PRO A 409 -50.56 -35.16 -10.94
N GLN A 410 -51.33 -36.02 -11.62
CA GLN A 410 -51.01 -37.44 -11.84
C GLN A 410 -49.99 -37.67 -12.97
N PRO A 411 -49.23 -38.78 -12.95
CA PRO A 411 -48.30 -39.15 -14.03
C PRO A 411 -49.00 -39.81 -15.23
N ALA A 412 -48.42 -39.62 -16.43
CA ALA A 412 -48.86 -40.24 -17.68
C ALA A 412 -48.09 -41.56 -18.00
N PRO A 413 -48.66 -42.51 -18.76
CA PRO A 413 -48.07 -43.83 -18.99
C PRO A 413 -47.00 -43.88 -20.11
N ALA A 414 -46.22 -44.98 -20.13
CA ALA A 414 -45.09 -45.19 -21.03
C ALA A 414 -45.46 -46.01 -22.31
N PRO A 415 -44.71 -45.85 -23.42
CA PRO A 415 -44.86 -46.65 -24.64
C PRO A 415 -44.01 -47.94 -24.64
N GLN A 416 -44.38 -48.92 -25.46
CA GLN A 416 -43.58 -50.10 -25.82
C GLN A 416 -43.58 -50.32 -27.36
N PRO A 417 -42.72 -51.21 -27.92
CA PRO A 417 -42.16 -51.03 -29.27
C PRO A 417 -42.77 -51.91 -30.38
N GLU A 418 -42.53 -51.53 -31.64
CA GLU A 418 -42.82 -52.32 -32.85
C GLU A 418 -41.63 -52.35 -33.85
N LYS A 419 -41.55 -53.43 -34.64
CA LYS A 419 -40.61 -53.76 -35.74
C LYS A 419 -41.12 -55.07 -36.40
N PRO A 420 -40.67 -55.54 -37.60
CA PRO A 420 -39.87 -54.91 -38.66
C PRO A 420 -40.41 -55.01 -40.12
N THR A 421 -39.86 -54.19 -41.02
CA THR A 421 -39.76 -54.31 -42.50
C THR A 421 -38.79 -53.21 -43.01
N GLU A 422 -38.31 -53.14 -44.27
CA GLU A 422 -37.60 -54.16 -45.08
C GLU A 422 -36.78 -53.47 -46.22
N GLU A 423 -36.30 -54.21 -47.23
CA GLU A 423 -35.44 -53.76 -48.36
C GLU A 423 -36.22 -53.74 -49.73
N PRO A 424 -35.69 -53.42 -50.95
CA PRO A 424 -34.28 -53.51 -51.42
C PRO A 424 -33.75 -52.42 -52.42
N GLU A 425 -32.52 -52.69 -52.92
CA GLU A 425 -31.97 -52.40 -54.27
C GLU A 425 -31.15 -51.10 -54.59
N ASN A 426 -30.37 -51.19 -55.68
CA ASN A 426 -29.11 -50.46 -55.96
C ASN A 426 -28.84 -50.44 -57.50
N PRO A 427 -28.21 -49.40 -58.11
CA PRO A 427 -26.94 -49.65 -58.83
C PRO A 427 -25.93 -48.46 -58.94
N ALA A 428 -24.73 -48.77 -59.48
CA ALA A 428 -23.63 -47.86 -59.85
C ALA A 428 -23.42 -47.83 -61.41
N PRO A 429 -22.29 -47.41 -62.08
CA PRO A 429 -21.01 -46.82 -61.62
C PRO A 429 -20.33 -45.72 -62.54
N ALA A 430 -19.17 -45.18 -62.09
CA ALA A 430 -18.01 -44.67 -62.88
C ALA A 430 -18.16 -43.37 -63.74
N PRO A 431 -17.09 -42.74 -64.32
CA PRO A 431 -15.64 -43.08 -64.34
C PRO A 431 -14.64 -41.93 -63.94
N LYS A 432 -13.33 -42.13 -64.20
CA LYS A 432 -12.15 -41.26 -63.91
C LYS A 432 -11.51 -40.70 -65.22
N PRO A 433 -10.59 -39.70 -65.21
CA PRO A 433 -9.12 -39.90 -65.02
C PRO A 433 -8.47 -38.72 -64.20
N GLU A 434 -7.18 -38.30 -64.19
CA GLU A 434 -5.89 -38.67 -64.82
C GLU A 434 -4.68 -38.20 -63.92
N ASN A 435 -3.39 -38.36 -64.31
CA ASN A 435 -2.19 -37.80 -63.63
C ASN A 435 -0.90 -37.70 -64.54
N PRO A 436 0.11 -36.86 -64.18
CA PRO A 436 1.55 -37.20 -64.34
C PRO A 436 2.47 -36.68 -63.18
N ALA A 437 3.42 -37.46 -62.60
CA ALA A 437 4.86 -37.65 -62.95
C ALA A 437 5.81 -36.47 -62.57
N GLU A 438 7.09 -36.60 -62.15
CA GLU A 438 8.06 -37.73 -62.16
C GLU A 438 9.13 -37.69 -61.01
N GLN A 439 10.34 -38.29 -61.15
CA GLN A 439 11.33 -38.70 -60.11
C GLN A 439 12.68 -37.87 -60.16
N PRO A 440 13.91 -38.23 -59.61
CA PRO A 440 14.40 -39.43 -58.86
C PRO A 440 15.51 -39.35 -57.75
N LYS A 441 15.41 -40.28 -56.78
CA LYS A 441 16.40 -41.31 -56.29
C LYS A 441 17.87 -41.00 -55.87
N ALA A 442 18.26 -41.46 -54.66
CA ALA A 442 19.51 -42.20 -54.32
C ALA A 442 19.51 -42.67 -52.83
N GLU A 443 20.24 -43.69 -52.32
CA GLU A 443 20.47 -45.08 -52.76
C GLU A 443 20.83 -45.98 -51.53
N LYS A 444 20.98 -47.31 -51.67
CA LYS A 444 21.16 -48.32 -50.58
C LYS A 444 22.53 -49.05 -50.65
N PRO A 445 23.05 -49.58 -49.52
CA PRO A 445 23.13 -51.05 -49.31
C PRO A 445 22.43 -51.47 -47.98
N ALA A 446 22.04 -52.72 -47.66
CA ALA A 446 22.77 -54.01 -47.56
C ALA A 446 23.84 -53.98 -46.43
N ASP A 447 23.89 -54.88 -45.44
CA ASP A 447 23.33 -56.25 -45.33
C ASP A 447 22.42 -56.47 -44.08
N GLN A 448 22.28 -57.72 -43.62
CA GLN A 448 21.53 -58.22 -42.44
C GLN A 448 19.99 -58.29 -42.55
N GLN A 449 19.46 -58.61 -43.74
CA GLN A 449 18.07 -59.07 -43.90
C GLN A 449 18.04 -60.59 -44.13
N ALA A 450 18.26 -61.41 -43.09
CA ALA A 450 18.37 -62.86 -43.24
C ALA A 450 17.92 -63.75 -42.05
N GLU A 451 17.82 -63.27 -40.80
CA GLU A 451 17.80 -64.18 -39.63
C GLU A 451 16.56 -64.08 -38.69
N GLU A 452 15.69 -63.06 -38.81
CA GLU A 452 14.50 -62.92 -37.94
C GLU A 452 13.15 -63.26 -38.60
N ASP A 453 13.12 -63.65 -39.89
CA ASP A 453 11.89 -64.14 -40.55
C ASP A 453 11.40 -65.51 -40.02
N TYR A 454 12.11 -66.07 -39.03
CA TYR A 454 11.71 -67.27 -38.26
C TYR A 454 10.80 -66.96 -37.06
N ALA A 455 10.76 -65.72 -36.56
CA ALA A 455 9.99 -65.34 -35.37
C ALA A 455 8.50 -65.02 -35.66
N ARG A 456 8.13 -64.86 -36.93
CA ARG A 456 6.87 -64.22 -37.36
C ARG A 456 5.77 -65.20 -37.77
N ARG A 457 5.76 -66.42 -37.21
CA ARG A 457 4.83 -67.50 -37.62
C ARG A 457 4.16 -68.28 -36.49
N SER A 458 4.31 -67.85 -35.23
CA SER A 458 3.81 -68.53 -34.04
C SER A 458 2.67 -67.80 -33.30
N GLU A 459 2.42 -66.52 -33.58
CA GLU A 459 1.42 -65.71 -32.84
C GLU A 459 0.03 -65.64 -33.51
N GLU A 460 -0.08 -65.90 -34.81
CA GLU A 460 -1.37 -65.89 -35.53
C GLU A 460 -2.24 -67.13 -35.26
N GLU A 461 -1.63 -68.24 -34.81
CA GLU A 461 -2.34 -69.50 -34.57
C GLU A 461 -3.01 -69.58 -33.18
N TYR A 462 -2.47 -68.85 -32.17
CA TYR A 462 -3.03 -68.84 -30.81
C TYR A 462 -4.40 -68.12 -30.72
N ASN A 463 -4.69 -67.21 -31.65
CA ASN A 463 -5.85 -66.32 -31.60
C ASN A 463 -7.10 -66.83 -32.37
N ARG A 464 -7.18 -68.12 -32.73
CA ARG A 464 -8.31 -68.67 -33.51
C ARG A 464 -9.10 -69.83 -32.89
N LEU A 465 -8.82 -70.27 -31.65
CA LEU A 465 -9.43 -71.50 -31.10
C LEU A 465 -10.00 -71.44 -29.66
N THR A 466 -10.70 -70.36 -29.28
CA THR A 466 -11.47 -70.32 -28.01
C THR A 466 -12.75 -69.45 -28.07
N GLN A 467 -13.64 -69.71 -29.04
CA GLN A 467 -15.05 -69.32 -28.95
C GLN A 467 -15.98 -70.53 -29.09
N GLN A 468 -16.45 -71.06 -27.95
CA GLN A 468 -17.76 -71.71 -27.74
C GLN A 468 -17.88 -72.36 -26.34
N GLN A 469 -18.37 -71.62 -25.34
CA GLN A 469 -19.18 -72.16 -24.24
C GLN A 469 -20.26 -71.13 -23.82
N PRO A 470 -21.47 -71.57 -23.45
CA PRO A 470 -22.55 -70.68 -22.99
C PRO A 470 -22.29 -70.14 -21.56
N PRO A 471 -22.99 -69.07 -21.13
CA PRO A 471 -22.52 -68.23 -20.03
C PRO A 471 -22.66 -68.86 -18.64
N LYS A 472 -21.63 -68.69 -17.81
CA LYS A 472 -21.81 -68.64 -16.36
C LYS A 472 -22.21 -67.23 -15.95
N THR A 473 -23.19 -67.13 -15.06
CA THR A 473 -23.61 -65.87 -14.43
C THR A 473 -22.54 -65.39 -13.46
N GLU A 474 -21.60 -64.59 -13.95
CA GLU A 474 -20.75 -63.80 -13.06
C GLU A 474 -21.61 -62.76 -12.34
N LYS A 475 -21.64 -62.90 -11.01
CA LYS A 475 -22.21 -61.95 -10.06
C LYS A 475 -21.74 -60.53 -10.43
N PRO A 476 -22.64 -59.54 -10.59
CA PRO A 476 -22.23 -58.21 -11.03
C PRO A 476 -21.14 -57.66 -10.12
N ALA A 477 -20.06 -57.15 -10.72
CA ALA A 477 -18.97 -56.53 -10.00
C ALA A 477 -19.54 -55.46 -9.06
N GLN A 478 -19.18 -55.52 -7.78
CA GLN A 478 -19.58 -54.47 -6.85
C GLN A 478 -19.06 -53.14 -7.39
N PRO A 479 -19.88 -52.06 -7.38
CA PRO A 479 -19.38 -50.74 -7.76
C PRO A 479 -18.17 -50.43 -6.88
N SER A 480 -17.02 -50.20 -7.49
CA SER A 480 -15.84 -49.74 -6.79
C SER A 480 -16.22 -48.44 -6.08
N THR A 481 -16.19 -48.46 -4.74
CA THR A 481 -16.61 -47.30 -3.94
C THR A 481 -15.78 -46.11 -4.40
N PRO A 482 -16.40 -45.02 -4.90
CA PRO A 482 -15.67 -43.94 -5.54
C PRO A 482 -14.64 -43.39 -4.55
N LYS A 483 -13.36 -43.35 -4.98
CA LYS A 483 -12.32 -42.66 -4.22
C LYS A 483 -12.77 -41.20 -4.14
N THR A 484 -13.12 -40.73 -2.95
CA THR A 484 -13.50 -39.35 -2.69
C THR A 484 -12.67 -38.78 -1.55
N GLY A 485 -12.44 -37.47 -1.59
CA GLY A 485 -11.61 -36.74 -0.65
C GLY A 485 -10.11 -37.02 -0.83
N TRP A 486 -9.34 -36.71 0.22
CA TRP A 486 -7.90 -36.97 0.26
C TRP A 486 -7.59 -38.48 0.27
N LYS A 487 -6.57 -38.88 -0.51
CA LYS A 487 -5.94 -40.20 -0.52
C LYS A 487 -4.42 -40.04 -0.54
N GLN A 488 -3.70 -40.95 0.11
CA GLN A 488 -2.24 -41.02 0.01
C GLN A 488 -1.88 -42.28 -0.80
N GLU A 489 -1.15 -42.10 -1.90
CA GLU A 489 -0.78 -43.17 -2.82
C GLU A 489 0.72 -43.00 -3.17
N ASN A 490 1.51 -44.07 -2.99
CA ASN A 490 2.97 -44.04 -3.10
C ASN A 490 3.66 -42.92 -2.29
N GLY A 491 3.10 -42.57 -1.13
CA GLY A 491 3.59 -41.51 -0.24
C GLY A 491 3.10 -40.10 -0.60
N MET A 492 2.68 -39.86 -1.85
CA MET A 492 2.14 -38.58 -2.32
C MET A 492 0.65 -38.45 -1.96
N TRP A 493 0.19 -37.22 -1.71
CA TRP A 493 -1.23 -36.95 -1.45
C TRP A 493 -1.94 -36.50 -2.73
N TYR A 494 -3.15 -37.02 -2.92
CA TYR A 494 -4.05 -36.73 -4.03
C TYR A 494 -5.43 -36.39 -3.49
N PHE A 495 -6.21 -35.58 -4.21
CA PHE A 495 -7.61 -35.31 -3.88
C PHE A 495 -8.51 -35.75 -5.02
N TYR A 496 -9.56 -36.50 -4.68
CA TYR A 496 -10.59 -36.94 -5.62
C TYR A 496 -11.93 -36.28 -5.30
N ASN A 497 -12.57 -35.74 -6.33
CA ASN A 497 -13.88 -35.10 -6.29
C ASN A 497 -15.00 -36.14 -6.07
N THR A 498 -16.23 -35.66 -5.85
CA THR A 498 -17.40 -36.52 -5.59
C THR A 498 -17.81 -37.41 -6.77
N ASP A 499 -17.40 -37.07 -7.98
CA ASP A 499 -17.57 -37.86 -9.21
C ASP A 499 -16.42 -38.87 -9.44
N GLY A 500 -15.41 -38.90 -8.56
CA GLY A 500 -14.20 -39.71 -8.68
C GLY A 500 -13.10 -39.11 -9.58
N SER A 501 -13.30 -37.92 -10.14
CA SER A 501 -12.25 -37.21 -10.89
C SER A 501 -11.13 -36.71 -9.97
N MET A 502 -9.89 -36.68 -10.46
CA MET A 502 -8.73 -36.22 -9.69
C MET A 502 -8.57 -34.70 -9.83
N ALA A 503 -8.44 -33.99 -8.70
CA ALA A 503 -8.25 -32.53 -8.71
C ALA A 503 -6.82 -32.13 -9.12
N THR A 504 -6.71 -31.02 -9.84
CA THR A 504 -5.44 -30.37 -10.21
C THR A 504 -5.58 -28.84 -10.04
N GLY A 505 -4.47 -28.13 -9.85
CA GLY A 505 -4.46 -26.70 -9.56
C GLY A 505 -4.85 -26.39 -8.10
N TRP A 506 -5.42 -25.20 -7.88
CA TRP A 506 -5.83 -24.74 -6.55
C TRP A 506 -7.11 -25.43 -6.08
N LEU A 507 -7.06 -26.02 -4.89
CA LEU A 507 -8.18 -26.64 -4.18
C LEU A 507 -8.41 -25.93 -2.84
N GLN A 508 -9.64 -25.52 -2.56
CA GLN A 508 -10.05 -25.14 -1.21
C GLN A 508 -10.73 -26.34 -0.53
N ASN A 509 -10.28 -26.72 0.67
CA ASN A 509 -10.88 -27.79 1.45
C ASN A 509 -10.78 -27.47 2.96
N ASN A 510 -11.88 -27.65 3.69
CA ASN A 510 -11.99 -27.37 5.14
C ASN A 510 -11.40 -25.99 5.55
N GLY A 511 -11.64 -24.96 4.74
CA GLY A 511 -11.14 -23.59 4.97
C GLY A 511 -9.68 -23.35 4.60
N SER A 512 -8.89 -24.39 4.33
CA SER A 512 -7.50 -24.28 3.86
C SER A 512 -7.42 -24.32 2.33
N TRP A 513 -6.46 -23.59 1.76
CA TRP A 513 -6.07 -23.73 0.35
C TRP A 513 -4.92 -24.73 0.20
N TYR A 514 -4.95 -25.48 -0.90
CA TYR A 514 -3.95 -26.47 -1.30
C TYR A 514 -3.67 -26.31 -2.80
N TYR A 515 -2.50 -26.75 -3.25
CA TYR A 515 -2.20 -26.85 -4.68
C TYR A 515 -1.88 -28.28 -5.06
N LEU A 516 -2.58 -28.81 -6.05
CA LEU A 516 -2.33 -30.11 -6.67
C LEU A 516 -1.60 -29.85 -8.00
N ASN A 517 -0.49 -30.52 -8.22
CA ASN A 517 0.28 -30.41 -9.46
C ASN A 517 -0.51 -30.98 -10.67
N SER A 518 0.02 -30.82 -11.89
CA SER A 518 -0.61 -31.34 -13.11
C SER A 518 -0.80 -32.86 -13.13
N ASN A 519 -0.04 -33.60 -12.32
CA ASN A 519 -0.20 -35.04 -12.08
C ASN A 519 -1.15 -35.37 -10.91
N GLY A 520 -1.85 -34.38 -10.34
CA GLY A 520 -2.74 -34.51 -9.18
C GLY A 520 -2.05 -34.57 -7.82
N ALA A 521 -0.72 -34.64 -7.75
CA ALA A 521 0.00 -34.78 -6.49
C ALA A 521 0.14 -33.42 -5.77
N MET A 522 -0.17 -33.40 -4.48
CA MET A 522 -0.12 -32.21 -3.62
C MET A 522 1.28 -31.59 -3.53
N ALA A 523 1.37 -30.28 -3.72
CA ALA A 523 2.59 -29.51 -3.58
C ALA A 523 2.88 -29.14 -2.12
N THR A 524 4.16 -29.03 -1.78
CA THR A 524 4.69 -28.50 -0.52
C THR A 524 5.92 -27.62 -0.83
N GLY A 525 6.28 -26.72 0.08
CA GLY A 525 7.34 -25.73 -0.13
C GLY A 525 6.91 -24.53 -0.99
N TRP A 526 7.87 -23.89 -1.64
CA TRP A 526 7.62 -22.73 -2.52
C TRP A 526 6.99 -23.16 -3.85
N LEU A 527 5.90 -22.50 -4.23
CA LEU A 527 5.22 -22.62 -5.51
C LEU A 527 5.23 -21.26 -6.22
N GLN A 528 5.62 -21.24 -7.50
CA GLN A 528 5.33 -20.11 -8.37
C GLN A 528 4.08 -20.42 -9.21
N ASN A 529 3.08 -19.54 -9.16
CA ASN A 529 1.83 -19.69 -9.91
C ASN A 529 1.38 -18.32 -10.43
N ASN A 530 1.10 -18.21 -11.73
CA ASN A 530 0.68 -16.96 -12.40
C ASN A 530 1.54 -15.72 -12.07
N GLY A 531 2.87 -15.90 -11.97
CA GLY A 531 3.83 -14.85 -11.65
C GLY A 531 3.95 -14.50 -10.16
N SER A 532 3.05 -14.98 -9.30
CA SER A 532 3.13 -14.84 -7.85
C SER A 532 3.83 -16.04 -7.20
N TRP A 533 4.53 -15.81 -6.10
CA TRP A 533 5.05 -16.87 -5.23
C TRP A 533 4.09 -17.14 -4.07
N TYR A 534 3.97 -18.41 -3.70
CA TYR A 534 3.16 -18.92 -2.60
C TYR A 534 3.99 -19.94 -1.81
N TYR A 535 3.68 -20.14 -0.54
CA TYR A 535 4.26 -21.22 0.25
C TYR A 535 3.19 -22.19 0.72
N LEU A 536 3.40 -23.48 0.46
CA LEU A 536 2.58 -24.59 0.94
C LEU A 536 3.33 -25.26 2.09
N ASN A 537 2.69 -25.34 3.26
CA ASN A 537 3.27 -25.98 4.44
C ASN A 537 3.50 -27.49 4.22
N ALA A 538 4.18 -28.18 5.15
CA ALA A 538 4.47 -29.61 5.05
C ALA A 538 3.21 -30.52 4.97
N ASN A 539 2.05 -30.02 5.43
CA ASN A 539 0.73 -30.65 5.30
C ASN A 539 -0.03 -30.24 4.01
N GLY A 540 0.62 -29.49 3.12
CA GLY A 540 0.07 -28.94 1.87
C GLY A 540 -0.78 -27.67 2.01
N SER A 541 -1.09 -27.19 3.22
CA SER A 541 -1.93 -25.99 3.37
C SER A 541 -1.14 -24.72 3.06
N MET A 542 -1.72 -23.81 2.28
CA MET A 542 -1.14 -22.51 1.94
C MET A 542 -0.87 -21.67 3.20
N ALA A 543 0.31 -21.08 3.30
CA ALA A 543 0.69 -20.18 4.38
C ALA A 543 0.21 -18.74 4.12
N THR A 544 -0.10 -18.03 5.21
CA THR A 544 -0.42 -16.60 5.24
C THR A 544 0.25 -15.97 6.48
N GLY A 545 0.54 -14.67 6.43
CA GLY A 545 1.31 -13.97 7.47
C GLY A 545 2.82 -14.24 7.38
N TRP A 546 3.51 -14.09 8.51
CA TRP A 546 4.95 -14.29 8.60
C TRP A 546 5.36 -15.77 8.52
N LEU A 547 6.31 -16.07 7.64
CA LEU A 547 6.94 -17.38 7.47
C LEU A 547 8.44 -17.25 7.72
N GLN A 548 9.01 -18.12 8.55
CA GLN A 548 10.45 -18.34 8.59
C GLN A 548 10.80 -19.58 7.75
N ASN A 549 11.74 -19.43 6.81
CA ASN A 549 12.19 -20.52 5.95
C ASN A 549 13.69 -20.38 5.66
N ASN A 550 14.47 -21.45 5.89
CA ASN A 550 15.93 -21.49 5.70
C ASN A 550 16.69 -20.32 6.38
N GLY A 551 16.21 -19.86 7.53
CA GLY A 551 16.79 -18.75 8.31
C GLY A 551 16.22 -17.37 7.96
N SER A 552 15.78 -17.16 6.71
CA SER A 552 15.14 -15.92 6.26
C SER A 552 13.68 -15.82 6.70
N TRP A 553 13.20 -14.60 6.92
CA TRP A 553 11.78 -14.29 7.12
C TRP A 553 11.16 -13.80 5.82
N TYR A 554 9.92 -14.20 5.59
CA TYR A 554 9.08 -13.84 4.44
C TYR A 554 7.70 -13.45 4.96
N TYR A 555 6.95 -12.66 4.19
CA TYR A 555 5.54 -12.40 4.48
C TYR A 555 4.66 -12.84 3.31
N LEU A 556 3.63 -13.63 3.63
CA LEU A 556 2.58 -14.05 2.70
C LEU A 556 1.32 -13.23 2.99
N ASN A 557 0.74 -12.63 1.96
CA ASN A 557 -0.50 -11.86 2.07
C ASN A 557 -1.71 -12.75 2.44
N ALA A 558 -2.87 -12.15 2.70
CA ALA A 558 -4.08 -12.89 3.05
C ALA A 558 -4.54 -13.88 1.95
N ASN A 559 -4.23 -13.57 0.67
CA ASN A 559 -4.44 -14.45 -0.48
C ASN A 559 -3.26 -15.42 -0.73
N GLY A 560 -2.30 -15.51 0.19
CA GLY A 560 -1.12 -16.38 0.12
C GLY A 560 0.03 -15.90 -0.76
N SER A 561 -0.09 -14.78 -1.48
CA SER A 561 1.00 -14.30 -2.33
C SER A 561 2.13 -13.70 -1.51
N MET A 562 3.38 -13.96 -1.89
CA MET A 562 4.56 -13.40 -1.24
C MET A 562 4.65 -11.88 -1.44
N ALA A 563 4.77 -11.14 -0.34
CA ALA A 563 4.94 -9.69 -0.36
C ALA A 563 6.40 -9.29 -0.68
N THR A 564 6.55 -8.15 -1.35
CA THR A 564 7.83 -7.47 -1.62
C THR A 564 7.65 -5.96 -1.42
N GLY A 565 8.73 -5.23 -1.15
CA GLY A 565 8.72 -3.82 -0.81
C GLY A 565 8.31 -3.54 0.65
N TRP A 566 7.75 -2.35 0.90
CA TRP A 566 7.37 -1.91 2.24
C TRP A 566 6.07 -2.56 2.72
N LEU A 567 6.14 -3.23 3.88
CA LEU A 567 5.02 -3.80 4.61
C LEU A 567 4.81 -3.04 5.92
N GLN A 568 3.57 -2.67 6.23
CA GLN A 568 3.19 -2.22 7.58
C GLN A 568 2.51 -3.38 8.31
N TYR A 569 3.07 -3.81 9.44
CA TYR A 569 2.55 -4.93 10.25
C TYR A 569 2.63 -4.57 11.75
N ASN A 570 1.51 -4.74 12.47
CA ASN A 570 1.36 -4.38 13.90
C ASN A 570 1.90 -2.98 14.28
N GLY A 571 1.87 -2.02 13.35
CA GLY A 571 2.36 -0.66 13.57
C GLY A 571 3.86 -0.44 13.43
N SER A 572 4.62 -1.51 13.15
CA SER A 572 5.98 -1.39 12.62
C SER A 572 5.98 -1.42 11.10
N TRP A 573 6.92 -0.72 10.48
CA TRP A 573 7.24 -0.90 9.07
C TRP A 573 8.36 -1.92 8.91
N TYR A 574 8.29 -2.72 7.86
CA TYR A 574 9.26 -3.73 7.46
C TYR A 574 9.53 -3.55 5.96
N TYR A 575 10.68 -4.03 5.49
CA TYR A 575 10.97 -4.09 4.06
C TYR A 575 11.27 -5.53 3.65
N LEU A 576 10.56 -6.03 2.65
CA LEU A 576 10.80 -7.31 2.01
C LEU A 576 11.54 -7.04 0.70
N ASN A 577 12.67 -7.70 0.48
CA ASN A 577 13.47 -7.56 -0.73
C ASN A 577 12.73 -8.13 -1.96
N ALA A 578 13.32 -7.97 -3.15
CA ALA A 578 12.71 -8.46 -4.40
C ALA A 578 12.50 -9.99 -4.42
N ASN A 579 13.26 -10.74 -3.64
CA ASN A 579 13.10 -12.20 -3.46
C ASN A 579 12.19 -12.56 -2.26
N GLY A 580 11.53 -11.57 -1.64
CA GLY A 580 10.60 -11.72 -0.52
C GLY A 580 11.23 -11.84 0.87
N ASP A 581 12.56 -11.91 0.97
CA ASP A 581 13.29 -11.98 2.24
C ASP A 581 13.29 -10.63 2.98
N MET A 582 13.07 -10.66 4.29
CA MET A 582 13.00 -9.49 5.14
C MET A 582 14.37 -8.84 5.35
N ALA A 583 14.49 -7.56 4.97
CA ALA A 583 15.72 -6.79 5.14
C ALA A 583 15.98 -6.41 6.61
N THR A 584 17.27 -6.35 6.97
CA THR A 584 17.77 -5.84 8.25
C THR A 584 19.02 -4.98 7.99
N GLY A 585 19.33 -4.05 8.89
CA GLY A 585 20.41 -3.07 8.72
C GLY A 585 20.01 -1.88 7.85
N TRP A 586 21.01 -1.26 7.20
CA TRP A 586 20.81 -0.07 6.35
C TRP A 586 20.18 -0.43 4.99
N LEU A 587 19.09 0.25 4.64
CA LEU A 587 18.39 0.16 3.36
C LEU A 587 18.43 1.52 2.65
N GLN A 588 18.83 1.54 1.38
CA GLN A 588 18.63 2.71 0.52
C GLN A 588 17.36 2.51 -0.33
N TYR A 589 16.42 3.44 -0.26
CA TYR A 589 15.14 3.37 -0.98
C TYR A 589 14.74 4.77 -1.47
N ASN A 590 14.45 4.91 -2.77
CA ASN A 590 14.10 6.18 -3.44
C ASN A 590 15.02 7.37 -3.09
N GLY A 591 16.33 7.12 -2.96
CA GLY A 591 17.33 8.14 -2.64
C GLY A 591 17.47 8.49 -1.15
N SER A 592 16.58 8.00 -0.30
CA SER A 592 16.69 8.11 1.17
C SER A 592 17.31 6.85 1.78
N TRP A 593 17.98 7.01 2.91
CA TRP A 593 18.44 5.89 3.75
C TRP A 593 17.43 5.63 4.87
N TYR A 594 17.28 4.35 5.22
CA TYR A 594 16.43 3.84 6.30
C TYR A 594 17.25 2.80 7.08
N TYR A 595 16.89 2.56 8.34
CA TYR A 595 17.47 1.46 9.11
C TYR A 595 16.38 0.50 9.58
N LEU A 596 16.56 -0.79 9.31
CA LEU A 596 15.73 -1.87 9.81
C LEU A 596 16.48 -2.57 10.96
N ASN A 597 15.84 -2.72 12.10
CA ASN A 597 16.37 -3.41 13.26
C ASN A 597 16.59 -4.91 12.98
N ALA A 598 17.25 -5.63 13.90
CA ALA A 598 17.52 -7.07 13.75
C ALA A 598 16.25 -7.95 13.67
N ASN A 599 15.10 -7.44 14.12
CA ASN A 599 13.77 -8.06 13.97
C ASN A 599 13.00 -7.55 12.73
N GLY A 600 13.67 -6.82 11.83
CA GLY A 600 13.10 -6.22 10.62
C GLY A 600 12.31 -4.93 10.79
N SER A 601 12.04 -4.48 12.02
CA SER A 601 11.24 -3.25 12.22
C SER A 601 12.05 -1.99 11.89
N MET A 602 11.46 -1.05 11.17
CA MET A 602 12.07 0.23 10.83
C MET A 602 12.30 1.10 12.07
N ALA A 603 13.53 1.62 12.22
CA ALA A 603 13.90 2.52 13.29
C ALA A 603 13.47 3.98 13.02
N THR A 604 13.15 4.70 14.08
CA THR A 604 12.87 6.15 14.10
C THR A 604 13.52 6.77 15.34
N GLY A 605 13.82 8.08 15.30
CA GLY A 605 14.57 8.77 16.33
C GLY A 605 16.08 8.46 16.28
N TRP A 606 16.75 8.54 17.44
CA TRP A 606 18.18 8.30 17.55
C TRP A 606 18.56 6.82 17.44
N LEU A 607 19.51 6.53 16.55
CA LEU A 607 20.12 5.21 16.36
C LEU A 607 21.63 5.32 16.61
N GLN A 608 22.18 4.41 17.42
CA GLN A 608 23.63 4.18 17.46
C GLN A 608 23.97 2.98 16.58
N ASN A 609 24.88 3.16 15.62
CA ASN A 609 25.35 2.09 14.73
C ASN A 609 26.87 2.22 14.53
N ASN A 610 27.61 1.14 14.77
CA ASN A 610 29.07 1.07 14.61
C ASN A 610 29.87 2.19 15.32
N GLY A 611 29.37 2.69 16.46
CA GLY A 611 29.97 3.75 17.26
C GLY A 611 29.50 5.17 16.92
N SER A 612 28.95 5.39 15.72
CA SER A 612 28.35 6.65 15.30
C SER A 612 26.87 6.73 15.72
N TRP A 613 26.40 7.95 15.99
CA TRP A 613 24.98 8.25 16.14
C TRP A 613 24.38 8.76 14.82
N TYR A 614 23.13 8.43 14.58
CA TYR A 614 22.33 8.80 13.42
C TYR A 614 20.94 9.21 13.90
N TYR A 615 20.26 10.09 13.16
CA TYR A 615 18.87 10.44 13.43
C TYR A 615 17.98 9.98 12.26
N LEU A 616 16.97 9.17 12.56
CA LEU A 616 15.95 8.72 11.61
C LEU A 616 14.68 9.55 11.87
N ASN A 617 14.15 10.21 10.84
CA ASN A 617 12.93 11.01 10.97
C ASN A 617 11.70 10.12 11.29
N ALA A 618 10.55 10.73 11.60
CA ALA A 618 9.33 10.00 11.96
C ALA A 618 8.77 9.09 10.84
N ASN A 619 9.17 9.33 9.59
CA ASN A 619 8.91 8.49 8.42
C ASN A 619 10.00 7.43 8.16
N GLY A 620 10.99 7.31 9.05
CA GLY A 620 12.14 6.41 8.94
C GLY A 620 13.32 6.91 8.10
N SER A 621 13.20 8.01 7.35
CA SER A 621 14.31 8.48 6.51
C SER A 621 15.39 9.16 7.34
N MET A 622 16.64 8.73 7.17
CA MET A 622 17.83 9.30 7.80
C MET A 622 17.95 10.80 7.52
N ALA A 623 18.23 11.59 8.56
CA ALA A 623 18.48 13.02 8.45
C ALA A 623 19.95 13.32 8.11
N THR A 624 20.16 14.47 7.46
CA THR A 624 21.46 15.13 7.32
C THR A 624 21.30 16.59 7.75
N ASP A 625 22.43 17.27 7.96
CA ASP A 625 22.52 18.66 8.41
C ASP A 625 21.84 18.90 9.77
N TRP A 626 21.18 20.05 9.96
CA TRP A 626 20.65 20.48 11.25
C TRP A 626 19.35 19.75 11.62
N VAL A 627 19.36 19.06 12.76
CA VAL A 627 18.19 18.46 13.40
C VAL A 627 17.94 19.15 14.75
N LYS A 628 16.69 19.50 15.02
CA LYS A 628 16.24 19.88 16.38
C LYS A 628 15.47 18.71 16.99
N ASP A 629 15.90 18.27 18.16
CA ASP A 629 15.21 17.27 18.98
C ASP A 629 14.95 17.87 20.36
N GLY A 630 13.68 17.87 20.78
CA GLY A 630 13.20 18.73 21.87
C GLY A 630 13.58 20.20 21.64
N ASP A 631 14.37 20.77 22.55
CA ASP A 631 14.95 22.12 22.44
C ASP A 631 16.43 22.16 22.05
N THR A 632 17.04 21.00 21.82
CA THR A 632 18.45 20.87 21.48
C THR A 632 18.65 20.77 19.96
N TRP A 633 19.63 21.50 19.44
CA TRP A 633 20.08 21.34 18.05
C TRP A 633 21.28 20.40 17.96
N TYR A 634 21.33 19.63 16.88
CA TYR A 634 22.36 18.67 16.53
C TYR A 634 22.73 18.85 15.06
N TYR A 635 23.95 18.44 14.66
CA TYR A 635 24.36 18.44 13.26
C TYR A 635 24.79 17.03 12.81
N LEU A 636 24.13 16.54 11.78
CA LEU A 636 24.40 15.26 11.12
C LEU A 636 25.18 15.56 9.82
N GLU A 637 26.24 14.82 9.54
CA GLU A 637 26.99 14.96 8.30
C GLU A 637 26.21 14.41 7.09
N ALA A 638 26.71 14.60 5.87
CA ALA A 638 26.11 14.03 4.66
C ALA A 638 26.09 12.47 4.65
N SER A 639 26.85 11.84 5.54
CA SER A 639 26.83 10.40 5.85
C SER A 639 25.72 10.00 6.83
N GLY A 640 24.97 10.97 7.38
CA GLY A 640 24.04 10.81 8.50
C GLY A 640 24.70 10.72 9.88
N ALA A 641 26.03 10.72 9.97
CA ALA A 641 26.74 10.60 11.25
C ALA A 641 26.70 11.91 12.04
N MET A 642 26.33 11.85 13.31
CA MET A 642 26.27 13.00 14.22
C MET A 642 27.67 13.50 14.59
N LYS A 643 27.90 14.81 14.46
CA LYS A 643 29.10 15.46 15.01
C LYS A 643 29.02 15.51 16.54
N ALA A 644 30.14 15.27 17.21
CA ALA A 644 30.31 15.42 18.65
C ALA A 644 31.72 15.92 19.01
N SER A 645 31.85 16.58 20.17
CA SER A 645 33.09 17.11 20.75
C SER A 645 33.97 17.92 19.78
N GLN A 646 33.37 18.75 18.93
CA GLN A 646 34.11 19.43 17.86
C GLN A 646 33.54 20.79 17.43
N TRP A 647 34.46 21.67 17.01
CA TRP A 647 34.16 22.83 16.18
C TRP A 647 33.97 22.41 14.73
N PHE A 648 32.98 22.98 14.05
CA PHE A 648 32.73 22.77 12.63
C PHE A 648 32.15 24.04 11.99
N LYS A 649 32.19 24.11 10.66
CA LYS A 649 31.86 25.31 9.88
C LYS A 649 30.72 25.03 8.89
N VAL A 650 29.67 25.84 8.92
CA VAL A 650 28.50 25.75 8.02
C VAL A 650 28.19 27.16 7.51
N SER A 651 28.04 27.34 6.19
CA SER A 651 27.69 28.62 5.55
C SER A 651 28.49 29.83 6.08
N ASP A 652 29.81 29.67 6.06
CA ASP A 652 30.85 30.57 6.60
C ASP A 652 30.87 30.86 8.11
N LYS A 653 29.94 30.29 8.89
CA LYS A 653 29.88 30.45 10.35
C LYS A 653 30.43 29.22 11.07
N TRP A 654 31.05 29.43 12.24
CA TRP A 654 31.55 28.37 13.10
C TRP A 654 30.56 28.04 14.22
N TYR A 655 30.45 26.75 14.54
CA TYR A 655 29.56 26.19 15.56
C TYR A 655 30.32 25.12 16.35
N TYR A 656 29.91 24.88 17.60
CA TYR A 656 30.48 23.81 18.44
C TYR A 656 29.38 22.86 18.94
N VAL A 657 29.62 21.56 18.83
CA VAL A 657 28.79 20.52 19.45
C VAL A 657 29.58 19.77 20.52
N ASN A 658 28.95 19.55 21.66
CA ASN A 658 29.55 18.89 22.83
C ASN A 658 29.65 17.36 22.65
N GLY A 659 30.06 16.63 23.70
CA GLY A 659 30.19 15.18 23.67
C GLY A 659 28.89 14.37 23.51
N SER A 660 27.71 15.00 23.67
CA SER A 660 26.41 14.41 23.33
C SER A 660 25.87 14.92 21.99
N GLY A 661 26.70 15.59 21.18
CA GLY A 661 26.30 16.19 19.89
C GLY A 661 25.43 17.43 19.98
N ALA A 662 25.17 17.94 21.19
CA ALA A 662 24.31 19.09 21.41
C ALA A 662 25.05 20.40 21.10
N LEU A 663 24.41 21.27 20.34
CA LEU A 663 24.89 22.61 19.98
C LEU A 663 25.08 23.47 21.23
N ALA A 664 26.29 24.03 21.39
CA ALA A 664 26.54 25.05 22.40
C ALA A 664 25.88 26.38 21.98
N VAL A 665 25.05 26.96 22.85
CA VAL A 665 24.39 28.26 22.65
C VAL A 665 24.56 29.15 23.88
N ASN A 666 24.64 30.47 23.67
CA ASN A 666 24.77 31.50 24.73
C ASN A 666 25.87 31.22 25.79
N THR A 667 26.99 30.64 25.38
CA THR A 667 28.05 30.16 26.28
C THR A 667 29.45 30.44 25.72
N THR A 668 30.50 29.99 26.42
CA THR A 668 31.90 30.09 25.99
C THR A 668 32.51 28.70 25.93
N VAL A 669 33.18 28.38 24.81
CA VAL A 669 33.88 27.11 24.57
C VAL A 669 35.30 27.44 24.09
N ASP A 670 36.32 26.83 24.69
CA ASP A 670 37.74 27.04 24.35
C ASP A 670 38.18 28.53 24.35
N SER A 671 37.54 29.36 25.17
CA SER A 671 37.66 30.85 25.22
C SER A 671 36.92 31.62 24.12
N TYR A 672 36.28 30.96 23.16
CA TYR A 672 35.43 31.56 22.12
C TYR A 672 33.97 31.61 22.56
N ARG A 673 33.29 32.74 22.33
CA ARG A 673 31.88 32.93 22.72
C ARG A 673 30.94 32.50 21.59
N VAL A 674 29.88 31.76 21.91
CA VAL A 674 28.79 31.43 20.97
C VAL A 674 27.49 32.14 21.36
N ASN A 675 26.76 32.63 20.35
CA ASN A 675 25.51 33.37 20.53
C ASN A 675 24.28 32.45 20.72
N ALA A 676 23.07 33.02 20.69
CA ALA A 676 21.83 32.27 20.85
C ALA A 676 21.53 31.26 19.72
N ASN A 677 22.12 31.45 18.54
CA ASN A 677 22.05 30.55 17.39
C ASN A 677 23.21 29.51 17.39
N GLY A 678 24.07 29.53 18.42
CA GLY A 678 25.29 28.72 18.51
C GLY A 678 26.43 29.15 17.59
N GLU A 679 26.30 30.33 16.96
CA GLU A 679 27.31 30.88 16.07
C GLU A 679 28.44 31.50 16.89
N TRP A 680 29.70 31.21 16.56
CA TRP A 680 30.85 31.91 17.12
C TRP A 680 30.77 33.41 16.84
N VAL A 681 30.96 34.20 17.89
CA VAL A 681 31.12 35.66 17.85
C VAL A 681 32.43 36.06 18.52
N ASN A 682 33.05 37.12 17.98
CA ASN A 682 34.31 37.71 18.45
C ASN A 682 34.05 38.98 19.25
#